data_AF-A0A6P4ZLX1-F1
#
_entry.id   AF-A0A6P4ZLX1-F1
#
_cell.length_a   1.000
_cell.length_b   1.000
_cell.length_c   1.000
_cell.angle_alpha   90.00
_cell.angle_beta   90.00
_cell.angle_gamma   90.00
#
_symmetry.space_group_name_H-M   'P 1'
#
loop_
_entity.id
_entity.type
_entity.pdbx_description
1 polymer ?
#
loop_
_entity_poly.entity_id
_entity_poly.type
_entity_poly.pdbx_seq_one_letter_code
_entity_poly.pdbx_strand_id
1 'polypeptide(L)'
;MAPSNGNISGGSSYEDVVAYHCDPGYEISGDEERTCQSNQTWSGTQPTCVDCVPDISLYGGGNSESSAVKITRRTAFTIRSRINVICSQTYSVTYEWNVFQHDPMGNVTQPLDFPHKVVRDSQDITIPRNSLGYGATIVELNATMDFPTTGSKKSQVQKQWVIITPSAPVAHIAGGSAKSVSRNGVLVLNASESYDPDEYIDDYRNFNFHWTCQTPNGTSCNDIFPDARQSAVKLQTASFPDDILTFTVEVGLPGRNSSQTSQSVTLLDGVVLNIAIRCAANCETKVNPSERLVLVTQCDDCPTASTTYLWTLVGGKHIDWDVDTTTGNSSQNLVVRSNIFEAGESYTFRVDVTSDVAPGGTGFSEYSFRVNKPPTVGSCAVSPSSGDSTITPFDISCEGARDDDLPLVYSLYFNNDESDTLLHTGTTERFPPQLLPTGQEHRDFNITLEVRVSDALGATSVIRNIKVQVRPPSVEDTAVALDSLNDTLENLLHKGDNHGLLQLTNSLSSVLNAANASSYSNDSLSKARDGLINSLTRIPVQSLDNIDQVAGALGLATALEEQVTPQSQESAAQTVLRMSNFLETPGKEDVGPERLEETASVLLRACVNLLQASTASATKSKELPSSETRDLLLDKNKIATQTTFVAIGKLNAAVLDQKVPGESPTTFSVGEFNLAVENSGLVRVAWG
;
A
#
# COMPACT_ATOMS: atom_id res chain seq x y z
N MET A 1 -28.52 -8.81 47.49
CA MET A 1 -28.29 -10.21 47.05
C MET A 1 -27.17 -10.18 46.02
N ALA A 2 -26.37 -11.24 45.91
CA ALA A 2 -25.35 -11.28 44.87
C ALA A 2 -25.99 -11.25 43.46
N PRO A 3 -25.40 -10.51 42.49
CA PRO A 3 -25.81 -10.56 41.10
C PRO A 3 -25.47 -11.93 40.49
N SER A 4 -26.08 -12.25 39.36
CA SER A 4 -25.65 -13.37 38.52
C SER A 4 -24.20 -13.16 38.09
N ASN A 5 -23.36 -14.20 38.16
CA ASN A 5 -21.92 -14.12 37.89
C ASN A 5 -21.17 -13.09 38.75
N GLY A 6 -21.47 -13.06 40.05
CA GLY A 6 -20.77 -12.24 41.02
C GLY A 6 -21.05 -12.63 42.47
N ASN A 7 -20.38 -11.94 43.39
CA ASN A 7 -20.48 -12.14 44.83
C ASN A 7 -20.72 -10.81 45.57
N ILE A 8 -20.93 -10.89 46.89
CA ILE A 8 -21.06 -9.74 47.79
C ILE A 8 -20.23 -9.93 49.05
N SER A 9 -19.70 -8.84 49.57
CA SER A 9 -19.10 -8.76 50.91
C SER A 9 -19.68 -7.56 51.67
N GLY A 10 -19.78 -7.64 52.99
CA GLY A 10 -20.35 -6.60 53.83
C GLY A 10 -21.51 -7.05 54.71
N GLY A 11 -22.18 -6.08 55.33
CA GLY A 11 -23.24 -6.30 56.32
C GLY A 11 -24.67 -6.15 55.78
N SER A 12 -25.64 -5.92 56.68
CA SER A 12 -27.04 -5.63 56.30
C SER A 12 -27.82 -4.81 57.35
N SER A 13 -27.16 -4.43 58.44
CA SER A 13 -27.63 -3.48 59.46
C SER A 13 -27.76 -2.08 58.86
N TYR A 14 -28.55 -1.21 59.49
CA TYR A 14 -28.55 0.22 59.16
C TYR A 14 -27.12 0.79 59.23
N GLU A 15 -26.74 1.61 58.23
CA GLU A 15 -25.39 2.15 57.99
C GLU A 15 -24.32 1.13 57.53
N ASP A 16 -24.61 -0.18 57.44
CA ASP A 16 -23.69 -1.13 56.80
C ASP A 16 -23.53 -0.85 55.29
N VAL A 17 -22.31 -0.99 54.79
CA VAL A 17 -21.98 -0.98 53.36
C VAL A 17 -21.83 -2.42 52.86
N VAL A 18 -22.33 -2.68 51.66
CA VAL A 18 -22.09 -3.92 50.90
C VAL A 18 -21.38 -3.58 49.61
N ALA A 19 -20.23 -4.21 49.39
CA ALA A 19 -19.48 -4.20 48.15
C ALA A 19 -19.88 -5.40 47.29
N TYR A 20 -20.05 -5.15 45.99
CA TYR A 20 -20.44 -6.12 44.98
C TYR A 20 -19.25 -6.38 44.06
N HIS A 21 -18.94 -7.64 43.79
CA HIS A 21 -17.84 -8.00 42.90
C HIS A 21 -18.37 -8.92 41.80
N CYS A 22 -17.84 -8.80 40.59
CA CYS A 22 -18.17 -9.69 39.49
C CYS A 22 -17.16 -10.83 39.38
N ASP A 23 -17.63 -11.98 38.88
CA ASP A 23 -16.78 -13.13 38.60
C ASP A 23 -15.82 -12.82 37.43
N PRO A 24 -14.71 -13.55 37.28
CA PRO A 24 -13.77 -13.38 36.18
C PRO A 24 -14.43 -13.37 34.79
N GLY A 25 -14.02 -12.39 33.96
CA GLY A 25 -14.64 -12.17 32.65
C GLY A 25 -16.02 -11.51 32.70
N TYR A 26 -16.40 -10.87 33.81
CA TYR A 26 -17.55 -9.98 33.91
C TYR A 26 -17.18 -8.64 34.58
N GLU A 27 -17.87 -7.57 34.17
CA GLU A 27 -17.68 -6.19 34.66
C GLU A 27 -18.91 -5.74 35.44
N ILE A 28 -18.72 -4.88 36.45
CA ILE A 28 -19.85 -4.37 37.23
C ILE A 28 -20.56 -3.22 36.49
N SER A 29 -21.89 -3.28 36.44
CA SER A 29 -22.74 -2.24 35.87
C SER A 29 -23.79 -1.82 36.91
N GLY A 30 -23.60 -0.62 37.47
CA GLY A 30 -24.36 -0.09 38.62
C GLY A 30 -23.42 0.40 39.72
N ASP A 31 -23.94 0.58 40.94
CA ASP A 31 -23.13 1.03 42.07
C ASP A 31 -22.40 -0.16 42.73
N GLU A 32 -21.06 -0.14 42.71
CA GLU A 32 -20.19 -1.19 43.29
C GLU A 32 -20.35 -1.31 44.81
N GLU A 33 -20.55 -0.18 45.49
CA GLU A 33 -20.88 -0.13 46.92
C GLU A 33 -22.29 0.43 47.14
N ARG A 34 -23.03 -0.17 48.09
CA ARG A 34 -24.36 0.31 48.48
C ARG A 34 -24.49 0.31 49.99
N THR A 35 -25.15 1.33 50.55
CA THR A 35 -25.35 1.51 51.99
C THR A 35 -26.79 1.18 52.39
N CYS A 36 -26.98 0.49 53.51
CA CYS A 36 -28.29 0.18 54.07
C CYS A 36 -28.89 1.42 54.77
N GLN A 37 -30.01 1.92 54.25
CA GLN A 37 -30.64 3.16 54.68
C GLN A 37 -31.71 2.92 55.78
N SER A 38 -32.08 3.98 56.49
CA SER A 38 -33.05 3.93 57.61
C SER A 38 -34.47 3.53 57.21
N ASN A 39 -34.80 3.66 55.92
CA ASN A 39 -36.04 3.19 55.30
C ASN A 39 -36.01 1.68 54.91
N GLN A 40 -34.96 0.95 55.28
CA GLN A 40 -34.75 -0.47 54.97
C GLN A 40 -34.51 -0.76 53.47
N THR A 41 -34.09 0.24 52.68
CA THR A 41 -33.62 0.03 51.29
C THR A 41 -32.13 0.27 51.16
N TRP A 42 -31.53 -0.26 50.09
CA TRP A 42 -30.15 0.03 49.72
C TRP A 42 -30.07 1.32 48.89
N SER A 43 -29.06 2.15 49.14
CA SER A 43 -28.77 3.33 48.31
C SER A 43 -28.46 2.95 46.86
N GLY A 44 -28.60 3.89 45.93
CA GLY A 44 -28.18 3.71 44.54
C GLY A 44 -28.91 2.60 43.77
N THR A 45 -28.33 2.25 42.63
CA THR A 45 -28.77 1.27 41.65
C THR A 45 -28.25 -0.11 42.02
N GLN A 46 -29.08 -1.15 41.89
CA GLN A 46 -28.64 -2.53 42.09
C GLN A 46 -27.65 -2.92 40.96
N PRO A 47 -26.38 -3.25 41.26
CA PRO A 47 -25.43 -3.66 40.24
C PRO A 47 -25.79 -5.01 39.64
N THR A 48 -25.39 -5.16 38.38
CA THR A 48 -25.39 -6.41 37.60
C THR A 48 -23.97 -6.66 37.06
N CYS A 49 -23.66 -7.91 36.75
CA CYS A 49 -22.38 -8.28 36.12
C CYS A 49 -22.61 -8.53 34.63
N VAL A 50 -22.02 -7.70 33.79
CA VAL A 50 -22.10 -7.76 32.32
C VAL A 50 -20.88 -8.45 31.74
N ASP A 51 -21.03 -9.11 30.59
CA ASP A 51 -19.98 -9.97 30.03
C ASP A 51 -18.79 -9.13 29.48
N CYS A 52 -17.55 -9.45 29.89
CA CYS A 52 -16.34 -8.83 29.36
C CYS A 52 -15.93 -9.49 28.04
N VAL A 53 -16.61 -9.11 26.97
CA VAL A 53 -16.36 -9.59 25.60
C VAL A 53 -15.81 -8.47 24.71
N PRO A 54 -15.00 -8.78 23.69
CA PRO A 54 -14.50 -7.78 22.78
C PRO A 54 -15.61 -7.30 21.82
N ASP A 55 -15.81 -5.99 21.71
CA ASP A 55 -16.67 -5.36 20.72
C ASP A 55 -15.86 -5.15 19.43
N ILE A 56 -16.18 -5.92 18.38
CA ILE A 56 -15.41 -5.98 17.13
C ILE A 56 -16.16 -5.21 16.03
N SER A 57 -15.53 -4.15 15.52
CA SER A 57 -15.94 -3.47 14.29
C SER A 57 -15.03 -3.88 13.14
N LEU A 58 -15.60 -4.35 12.02
CA LEU A 58 -14.86 -4.71 10.81
C LEU A 58 -15.12 -3.73 9.66
N TYR A 59 -14.05 -3.35 8.96
CA TYR A 59 -14.05 -2.43 7.82
C TYR A 59 -13.36 -3.11 6.63
N GLY A 60 -13.91 -2.99 5.42
CA GLY A 60 -13.36 -3.67 4.23
C GLY A 60 -14.38 -4.37 3.33
N GLY A 61 -15.63 -4.54 3.79
CA GLY A 61 -16.67 -5.24 3.04
C GLY A 61 -18.08 -5.05 3.61
N GLY A 62 -19.04 -5.87 3.16
CA GLY A 62 -20.44 -5.78 3.56
C GLY A 62 -20.73 -6.44 4.92
N ASN A 63 -21.75 -5.96 5.65
CA ASN A 63 -22.24 -6.62 6.87
C ASN A 63 -23.11 -7.86 6.59
N SER A 64 -23.50 -8.04 5.32
CA SER A 64 -24.35 -9.10 4.79
C SER A 64 -24.04 -9.32 3.31
N GLU A 65 -24.39 -10.48 2.77
CA GLU A 65 -24.19 -10.84 1.36
C GLU A 65 -24.79 -9.79 0.38
N SER A 66 -25.96 -9.23 0.71
CA SER A 66 -26.62 -8.20 -0.12
C SER A 66 -25.89 -6.84 -0.13
N SER A 67 -25.05 -6.60 0.88
CA SER A 67 -24.19 -5.41 1.01
C SER A 67 -22.72 -5.68 0.65
N ALA A 68 -22.40 -6.89 0.18
CA ALA A 68 -21.03 -7.33 -0.03
C ALA A 68 -20.30 -6.46 -1.07
N VAL A 69 -19.07 -6.06 -0.74
CA VAL A 69 -18.22 -5.31 -1.66
C VAL A 69 -17.74 -6.27 -2.74
N LYS A 70 -17.88 -5.86 -4.01
CA LYS A 70 -17.35 -6.62 -5.15
C LYS A 70 -15.87 -6.31 -5.32
N ILE A 71 -15.07 -7.36 -5.47
CA ILE A 71 -13.62 -7.25 -5.63
C ILE A 71 -13.23 -8.16 -6.79
N THR A 72 -12.52 -7.64 -7.78
CA THR A 72 -11.95 -8.47 -8.85
C THR A 72 -10.87 -9.39 -8.30
N ARG A 73 -10.85 -10.66 -8.76
CA ARG A 73 -9.92 -11.68 -8.22
C ARG A 73 -8.45 -11.27 -8.28
N ARG A 74 -8.07 -10.51 -9.32
CA ARG A 74 -6.75 -9.87 -9.49
C ARG A 74 -6.38 -8.78 -8.48
N THR A 75 -7.29 -8.35 -7.60
CA THR A 75 -7.09 -7.22 -6.69
C THR A 75 -6.85 -7.72 -5.26
N ALA A 76 -5.73 -7.30 -4.66
CA ALA A 76 -5.48 -7.52 -3.24
C ALA A 76 -6.33 -6.56 -2.38
N PHE A 77 -6.74 -6.98 -1.19
CA PHE A 77 -7.55 -6.15 -0.29
C PHE A 77 -7.28 -6.47 1.18
N THR A 78 -7.52 -5.50 2.05
CA THR A 78 -7.36 -5.65 3.51
C THR A 78 -8.71 -5.51 4.20
N ILE A 79 -9.07 -6.49 5.04
CA ILE A 79 -10.13 -6.32 6.03
C ILE A 79 -9.48 -5.89 7.34
N ARG A 80 -9.89 -4.73 7.84
CA ARG A 80 -9.36 -4.13 9.07
C ARG A 80 -10.30 -4.32 10.24
N SER A 81 -9.75 -4.45 11.44
CA SER A 81 -10.54 -4.53 12.67
C SER A 81 -10.23 -3.39 13.65
N ARG A 82 -11.28 -2.94 14.35
CA ARG A 82 -11.15 -2.18 15.58
C ARG A 82 -11.81 -2.99 16.70
N ILE A 83 -11.05 -3.28 17.74
CA ILE A 83 -11.56 -3.96 18.93
C ILE A 83 -11.65 -2.94 20.06
N ASN A 84 -12.85 -2.74 20.58
CA ASN A 84 -13.10 -1.99 21.80
C ASN A 84 -13.37 -2.99 22.93
N VAL A 85 -12.80 -2.76 24.11
CA VAL A 85 -12.98 -3.63 25.27
C VAL A 85 -13.16 -2.78 26.51
N ILE A 86 -14.34 -2.85 27.11
CA ILE A 86 -14.64 -2.25 28.41
C ILE A 86 -14.49 -3.34 29.46
N CYS A 87 -13.32 -3.43 30.06
CA CYS A 87 -13.04 -4.35 31.16
C CYS A 87 -11.92 -3.81 32.06
N SER A 88 -12.09 -3.90 33.38
CA SER A 88 -11.12 -3.51 34.41
C SER A 88 -10.09 -4.59 34.73
N GLN A 89 -10.37 -5.85 34.38
CA GLN A 89 -9.45 -6.98 34.58
C GLN A 89 -8.33 -6.95 33.53
N THR A 90 -7.17 -7.57 33.83
CA THR A 90 -6.07 -7.70 32.85
C THR A 90 -6.37 -8.82 31.84
N TYR A 91 -6.24 -8.54 30.55
CA TYR A 91 -6.45 -9.49 29.45
C TYR A 91 -5.51 -9.24 28.27
N SER A 92 -5.10 -10.32 27.60
CA SER A 92 -4.53 -10.28 26.24
C SER A 92 -5.64 -10.48 25.21
N VAL A 93 -5.46 -9.95 24.00
CA VAL A 93 -6.31 -10.29 22.85
C VAL A 93 -5.48 -11.06 21.82
N THR A 94 -5.96 -12.25 21.43
CA THR A 94 -5.41 -13.01 20.30
C THR A 94 -6.39 -13.00 19.14
N TYR A 95 -5.87 -12.75 17.94
CA TYR A 95 -6.62 -12.69 16.69
C TYR A 95 -6.52 -14.02 15.94
N GLU A 96 -7.61 -14.46 15.35
CA GLU A 96 -7.65 -15.61 14.44
C GLU A 96 -8.59 -15.28 13.27
N TRP A 97 -8.01 -15.10 12.08
CA TRP A 97 -8.77 -14.85 10.86
C TRP A 97 -9.03 -16.13 10.08
N ASN A 98 -10.31 -16.40 9.82
CA ASN A 98 -10.78 -17.48 8.96
C ASN A 98 -11.45 -16.90 7.70
N VAL A 99 -11.22 -17.53 6.54
CA VAL A 99 -11.85 -17.13 5.28
C VAL A 99 -12.60 -18.32 4.72
N PHE A 100 -13.88 -18.15 4.42
CA PHE A 100 -14.75 -19.20 3.90
C PHE A 100 -15.31 -18.77 2.55
N GLN A 101 -15.45 -19.70 1.61
CA GLN A 101 -16.16 -19.43 0.35
C GLN A 101 -17.45 -20.23 0.29
N HIS A 102 -18.35 -19.85 -0.62
CA HIS A 102 -19.49 -20.68 -0.95
C HIS A 102 -19.10 -21.71 -2.01
N ASP A 103 -19.49 -22.97 -1.82
CA ASP A 103 -19.41 -23.99 -2.85
C ASP A 103 -20.37 -23.67 -4.02
N PRO A 104 -20.28 -24.36 -5.17
CA PRO A 104 -21.19 -24.13 -6.31
C PRO A 104 -22.68 -24.42 -6.03
N MET A 105 -23.03 -24.96 -4.87
CA MET A 105 -24.42 -25.16 -4.41
C MET A 105 -24.87 -24.10 -3.40
N GLY A 106 -23.99 -23.16 -3.03
CA GLY A 106 -24.26 -22.07 -2.09
C GLY A 106 -23.97 -22.40 -0.62
N ASN A 107 -23.33 -23.53 -0.29
CA ASN A 107 -22.98 -23.87 1.09
C ASN A 107 -21.62 -23.28 1.49
N VAL A 108 -21.48 -22.83 2.73
CA VAL A 108 -20.19 -22.35 3.27
C VAL A 108 -19.21 -23.52 3.41
N THR A 109 -17.98 -23.37 2.87
CA THR A 109 -16.92 -24.38 2.92
C THR A 109 -16.26 -24.48 4.32
N GLN A 110 -15.24 -25.34 4.46
CA GLN A 110 -14.26 -25.19 5.54
C GLN A 110 -13.41 -23.91 5.35
N PRO A 111 -12.69 -23.43 6.38
CA PRO A 111 -11.74 -22.34 6.23
C PRO A 111 -10.71 -22.65 5.13
N LEU A 112 -10.45 -21.67 4.26
CA LEU A 112 -9.40 -21.76 3.26
C LEU A 112 -8.02 -21.78 3.92
N ASP A 113 -7.14 -22.59 3.35
CA ASP A 113 -5.71 -22.47 3.59
C ASP A 113 -5.04 -21.77 2.42
N PHE A 114 -4.16 -20.82 2.71
CA PHE A 114 -3.56 -19.94 1.70
C PHE A 114 -2.22 -20.50 1.22
N PRO A 115 -1.96 -20.57 -0.10
CA PRO A 115 -0.69 -21.09 -0.63
C PRO A 115 0.51 -20.18 -0.32
N HIS A 116 0.26 -18.91 0.00
CA HIS A 116 1.25 -17.95 0.47
C HIS A 116 1.01 -17.62 1.95
N LYS A 117 2.04 -17.14 2.64
CA LYS A 117 1.98 -16.81 4.07
C LYS A 117 1.14 -15.55 4.32
N VAL A 118 -0.18 -15.71 4.38
CA VAL A 118 -1.12 -14.73 4.92
C VAL A 118 -0.99 -14.73 6.44
N VAL A 119 -0.81 -13.55 7.05
CA VAL A 119 -0.78 -13.39 8.50
C VAL A 119 -2.23 -13.44 9.02
N ARG A 120 -2.58 -14.51 9.73
CA ARG A 120 -3.93 -14.75 10.28
C ARG A 120 -4.05 -14.41 11.76
N ASP A 121 -2.94 -14.07 12.40
CA ASP A 121 -2.75 -13.82 13.83
C ASP A 121 -2.49 -12.33 14.14
N SER A 122 -3.11 -11.41 13.37
CA SER A 122 -2.95 -9.96 13.52
C SER A 122 -4.27 -9.20 13.51
N GLN A 123 -4.25 -7.93 13.93
CA GLN A 123 -5.41 -7.04 13.98
C GLN A 123 -6.11 -6.89 12.62
N ASP A 124 -5.34 -6.83 11.53
CA ASP A 124 -5.84 -6.71 10.17
C ASP A 124 -5.36 -7.89 9.32
N ILE A 125 -6.20 -8.37 8.40
CA ILE A 125 -5.84 -9.38 7.40
C ILE A 125 -5.75 -8.77 6.01
N THR A 126 -4.63 -8.97 5.34
CA THR A 126 -4.48 -8.64 3.91
C THR A 126 -4.57 -9.90 3.08
N ILE A 127 -5.56 -9.96 2.18
CA ILE A 127 -5.79 -11.03 1.23
C ILE A 127 -5.04 -10.71 -0.07
N PRO A 128 -4.06 -11.53 -0.49
CA PRO A 128 -3.34 -11.32 -1.75
C PRO A 128 -4.26 -11.49 -2.98
N ARG A 129 -3.90 -10.80 -4.07
CA ARG A 129 -4.48 -11.06 -5.40
C ARG A 129 -4.43 -12.54 -5.78
N ASN A 130 -5.40 -13.01 -6.56
CA ASN A 130 -5.51 -14.37 -7.12
C ASN A 130 -5.61 -15.52 -6.10
N SER A 131 -5.64 -15.22 -4.79
CA SER A 131 -5.65 -16.21 -3.71
C SER A 131 -7.01 -16.82 -3.38
N LEU A 132 -8.11 -16.21 -3.83
CA LEU A 132 -9.49 -16.65 -3.59
C LEU A 132 -10.15 -17.14 -4.89
N GLY A 133 -11.09 -18.08 -4.80
CA GLY A 133 -11.98 -18.45 -5.91
C GLY A 133 -13.08 -17.41 -6.15
N TYR A 134 -13.84 -17.53 -7.24
CA TYR A 134 -14.97 -16.63 -7.53
C TYR A 134 -16.19 -16.91 -6.64
N GLY A 135 -16.99 -15.88 -6.38
CA GLY A 135 -18.27 -15.99 -5.66
C GLY A 135 -18.27 -15.32 -4.28
N ALA A 136 -19.33 -15.58 -3.52
CA ALA A 136 -19.47 -15.04 -2.16
C ALA A 136 -18.40 -15.61 -1.22
N THR A 137 -17.75 -14.72 -0.47
CA THR A 137 -16.68 -15.03 0.47
C THR A 137 -16.97 -14.34 1.80
N ILE A 138 -16.85 -15.09 2.88
CA ILE A 138 -16.98 -14.62 4.26
C ILE A 138 -15.59 -14.51 4.84
N VAL A 139 -15.21 -13.31 5.29
CA VAL A 139 -14.02 -13.08 6.11
C VAL A 139 -14.48 -12.95 7.56
N GLU A 140 -13.98 -13.82 8.42
CA GLU A 140 -14.36 -13.96 9.83
C GLU A 140 -13.15 -13.65 10.71
N LEU A 141 -13.32 -12.74 11.68
CA LEU A 141 -12.39 -12.55 12.78
C LEU A 141 -12.98 -13.18 14.04
N ASN A 142 -12.25 -14.15 14.59
CA ASN A 142 -12.40 -14.60 15.96
C ASN A 142 -11.39 -13.84 16.84
N ALA A 143 -11.86 -12.95 17.72
CA ALA A 143 -11.01 -12.30 18.71
C ALA A 143 -11.24 -12.93 20.08
N THR A 144 -10.18 -13.49 20.67
CA THR A 144 -10.23 -14.14 21.97
C THR A 144 -9.49 -13.32 23.01
N MET A 145 -10.22 -12.86 24.03
CA MET A 145 -9.66 -12.35 25.27
C MET A 145 -9.24 -13.52 26.17
N ASP A 146 -7.99 -13.49 26.63
CA ASP A 146 -7.42 -14.43 27.59
C ASP A 146 -7.08 -13.68 28.88
N PHE A 147 -7.61 -14.12 30.02
CA PHE A 147 -7.46 -13.47 31.33
C PHE A 147 -6.41 -14.22 32.16
N PRO A 148 -5.14 -13.77 32.22
CA PRO A 148 -4.03 -14.58 32.73
C PRO A 148 -4.13 -14.90 34.22
N THR A 149 -4.81 -14.05 34.99
CA THR A 149 -5.03 -14.20 36.43
C THR A 149 -5.97 -15.35 36.79
N THR A 150 -6.82 -15.79 35.86
CA THR A 150 -7.92 -16.73 36.11
C THR A 150 -7.96 -17.90 35.13
N GLY A 151 -7.24 -17.80 34.01
CA GLY A 151 -7.23 -18.79 32.93
C GLY A 151 -8.54 -18.89 32.15
N SER A 152 -9.47 -17.96 32.38
CA SER A 152 -10.71 -17.88 31.61
C SER A 152 -10.47 -17.25 30.24
N LYS A 153 -11.23 -17.67 29.24
CA LYS A 153 -11.21 -17.07 27.89
C LYS A 153 -12.63 -16.67 27.47
N LYS A 154 -12.73 -15.52 26.81
CA LYS A 154 -13.97 -14.97 26.23
C LYS A 154 -13.70 -14.62 24.78
N SER A 155 -14.50 -15.11 23.85
CA SER A 155 -14.27 -14.92 22.42
C SER A 155 -15.51 -14.31 21.77
N GLN A 156 -15.30 -13.33 20.90
CA GLN A 156 -16.34 -12.79 20.02
C GLN A 156 -15.94 -13.04 18.57
N VAL A 157 -16.94 -13.31 17.73
CA VAL A 157 -16.76 -13.54 16.30
C VAL A 157 -17.51 -12.47 15.52
N GLN A 158 -16.83 -11.81 14.58
CA GLN A 158 -17.45 -10.85 13.66
C GLN A 158 -17.12 -11.21 12.21
N LYS A 159 -18.05 -10.91 11.30
CA LYS A 159 -18.00 -11.32 9.89
C LYS A 159 -18.14 -10.14 8.95
N GLN A 160 -17.51 -10.26 7.79
CA GLN A 160 -17.62 -9.32 6.68
C GLN A 160 -17.72 -10.10 5.36
N TRP A 161 -18.51 -9.58 4.42
CA TRP A 161 -18.84 -10.22 3.16
C TRP A 161 -18.21 -9.49 1.98
N VAL A 162 -17.57 -10.25 1.10
CA VAL A 162 -17.07 -9.79 -0.21
C VAL A 162 -17.52 -10.75 -1.31
N ILE A 163 -17.66 -10.25 -2.53
CA ILE A 163 -17.97 -11.07 -3.71
C ILE A 163 -16.79 -10.98 -4.67
N ILE A 164 -16.10 -12.10 -4.86
CA ILE A 164 -14.96 -12.18 -5.77
C ILE A 164 -15.47 -12.38 -7.20
N THR A 165 -15.21 -11.40 -8.07
CA THR A 165 -15.68 -11.39 -9.46
C THR A 165 -14.54 -11.66 -10.44
N PRO A 166 -14.81 -12.35 -11.57
CA PRO A 166 -13.81 -12.53 -12.62
C PRO A 166 -13.56 -11.22 -13.36
N SER A 167 -12.30 -11.02 -13.73
CA SER A 167 -11.84 -9.98 -14.65
C SER A 167 -12.17 -10.36 -16.11
N ALA A 168 -12.00 -9.45 -17.07
CA ALA A 168 -11.81 -9.86 -18.46
C ALA A 168 -10.39 -10.44 -18.65
N PRO A 169 -10.14 -11.38 -19.58
CA PRO A 169 -8.79 -11.68 -20.02
C PRO A 169 -8.18 -10.43 -20.69
N VAL A 170 -6.86 -10.30 -20.70
CA VAL A 170 -6.16 -9.19 -21.39
C VAL A 170 -5.71 -9.66 -22.76
N ALA A 171 -6.38 -9.17 -23.81
CA ALA A 171 -5.97 -9.39 -25.19
C ALA A 171 -4.74 -8.52 -25.51
N HIS A 172 -3.63 -9.16 -25.89
CA HIS A 172 -2.37 -8.52 -26.28
C HIS A 172 -1.94 -9.01 -27.66
N ILE A 173 -1.41 -8.12 -28.51
CA ILE A 173 -0.73 -8.49 -29.76
C ILE A 173 0.69 -7.97 -29.69
N ALA A 174 1.67 -8.86 -29.82
CA ALA A 174 3.08 -8.51 -29.82
C ALA A 174 3.45 -7.60 -31.02
N GLY A 175 4.28 -6.59 -30.77
CA GLY A 175 4.68 -5.59 -31.76
C GLY A 175 3.93 -4.26 -31.70
N GLY A 176 3.14 -4.01 -30.65
CA GLY A 176 2.42 -2.74 -30.44
C GLY A 176 1.07 -2.66 -31.15
N SER A 177 0.41 -1.50 -31.07
CA SER A 177 -0.86 -1.20 -31.75
C SER A 177 -0.70 -0.92 -33.24
N ALA A 178 0.51 -0.60 -33.71
CA ALA A 178 0.84 -0.65 -35.14
C ALA A 178 2.31 -1.01 -35.38
N LYS A 179 2.63 -1.49 -36.59
CA LYS A 179 4.03 -1.75 -37.01
C LYS A 179 4.22 -1.75 -38.53
N SER A 180 5.44 -1.47 -38.98
CA SER A 180 5.88 -1.70 -40.37
C SER A 180 6.30 -3.15 -40.60
N VAL A 181 5.96 -3.71 -41.76
CA VAL A 181 6.50 -5.01 -42.23
C VAL A 181 6.87 -4.90 -43.71
N SER A 182 7.87 -5.66 -44.18
CA SER A 182 8.23 -5.68 -45.61
C SER A 182 7.11 -6.26 -46.47
N ARG A 183 6.80 -5.62 -47.61
CA ARG A 183 5.77 -6.06 -48.57
C ARG A 183 5.99 -7.47 -49.11
N ASN A 184 7.24 -7.92 -49.21
CA ASN A 184 7.60 -9.27 -49.67
C ASN A 184 8.14 -10.15 -48.52
N GLY A 185 7.69 -9.90 -47.29
CA GLY A 185 8.12 -10.59 -46.08
C GLY A 185 7.05 -11.52 -45.49
N VAL A 186 7.30 -11.90 -44.23
CA VAL A 186 6.38 -12.72 -43.42
C VAL A 186 5.85 -11.85 -42.29
N LEU A 187 4.55 -11.56 -42.30
CA LEU A 187 3.88 -10.97 -41.15
C LEU A 187 3.66 -12.06 -40.10
N VAL A 188 4.14 -11.82 -38.88
CA VAL A 188 3.77 -12.58 -37.69
C VAL A 188 2.80 -11.74 -36.86
N LEU A 189 1.59 -12.24 -36.71
CA LEU A 189 0.61 -11.79 -35.72
C LEU A 189 0.71 -12.75 -34.55
N ASN A 190 0.99 -12.26 -33.35
CA ASN A 190 1.12 -13.12 -32.18
C ASN A 190 0.38 -12.55 -30.97
N ALA A 191 -0.62 -13.27 -30.51
CA ALA A 191 -1.39 -13.00 -29.30
C ALA A 191 -1.13 -14.01 -28.17
N SER A 192 -0.06 -14.82 -28.26
CA SER A 192 0.31 -15.80 -27.21
C SER A 192 0.55 -15.18 -25.84
N GLU A 193 0.97 -13.92 -25.81
CA GLU A 193 1.19 -13.12 -24.60
C GLU A 193 -0.10 -12.57 -23.97
N SER A 194 -1.27 -12.74 -24.62
CA SER A 194 -2.55 -12.49 -23.97
C SER A 194 -2.65 -13.35 -22.71
N TYR A 195 -3.16 -12.79 -21.61
CA TYR A 195 -3.11 -13.44 -20.30
C TYR A 195 -4.42 -13.28 -19.53
N ASP A 196 -4.62 -14.16 -18.55
CA ASP A 196 -5.72 -14.04 -17.61
C ASP A 196 -5.15 -13.36 -16.35
N PRO A 197 -5.60 -12.15 -15.99
CA PRO A 197 -5.09 -11.47 -14.80
C PRO A 197 -5.51 -12.18 -13.50
N ASP A 198 -6.46 -13.11 -13.55
CA ASP A 198 -6.97 -13.84 -12.38
C ASP A 198 -6.21 -15.16 -12.08
N GLU A 199 -5.23 -15.56 -12.90
CA GLU A 199 -4.48 -16.83 -12.75
C GLU A 199 -2.97 -16.63 -12.56
N TYR A 200 -2.32 -17.62 -11.94
CA TYR A 200 -0.87 -17.67 -11.82
C TYR A 200 -0.25 -18.20 -13.13
N ILE A 201 0.90 -17.63 -13.53
CA ILE A 201 1.57 -17.95 -14.79
C ILE A 201 2.15 -19.38 -14.70
N ASP A 202 1.47 -20.35 -15.32
CA ASP A 202 2.05 -21.48 -16.09
C ASP A 202 1.04 -22.58 -16.51
N ASP A 203 -0.28 -22.44 -16.28
CA ASP A 203 -1.25 -23.42 -16.80
C ASP A 203 -1.53 -23.24 -18.30
N TYR A 204 -1.68 -24.36 -19.02
CA TYR A 204 -1.79 -24.40 -20.48
C TYR A 204 -3.21 -24.00 -20.93
N ARG A 205 -3.42 -22.69 -21.11
CA ARG A 205 -4.73 -22.06 -21.35
C ARG A 205 -5.55 -22.65 -22.51
N ASN A 206 -6.86 -22.77 -22.28
CA ASN A 206 -7.88 -22.90 -23.33
C ASN A 206 -8.47 -21.53 -23.72
N PHE A 207 -7.62 -20.56 -24.09
CA PHE A 207 -8.10 -19.31 -24.69
C PHE A 207 -8.74 -19.60 -26.05
N ASN A 208 -9.93 -19.05 -26.29
CA ASN A 208 -10.51 -19.00 -27.62
C ASN A 208 -10.08 -17.70 -28.29
N PHE A 209 -9.19 -17.80 -29.28
CA PHE A 209 -8.79 -16.67 -30.12
C PHE A 209 -9.74 -16.56 -31.32
N HIS A 210 -10.08 -15.34 -31.72
CA HIS A 210 -10.75 -15.09 -32.99
C HIS A 210 -10.12 -13.89 -33.69
N TRP A 211 -9.44 -14.14 -34.81
CA TRP A 211 -8.82 -13.10 -35.64
C TRP A 211 -9.77 -12.60 -36.74
N THR A 212 -9.71 -11.30 -36.99
CA THR A 212 -10.36 -10.64 -38.13
C THR A 212 -9.41 -9.64 -38.78
N CYS A 213 -9.62 -9.38 -40.07
CA CYS A 213 -8.81 -8.51 -40.93
C CYS A 213 -9.73 -7.51 -41.64
N GLN A 214 -9.35 -6.23 -41.64
CA GLN A 214 -10.01 -5.16 -42.38
C GLN A 214 -9.01 -4.28 -43.15
N THR A 215 -9.40 -3.82 -44.34
CA THR A 215 -8.69 -2.78 -45.11
C THR A 215 -9.01 -1.38 -44.55
N PRO A 216 -8.34 -0.30 -45.00
CA PRO A 216 -8.62 1.06 -44.53
C PRO A 216 -10.03 1.56 -44.90
N ASN A 217 -10.66 0.93 -45.90
CA ASN A 217 -12.03 1.19 -46.32
C ASN A 217 -13.08 0.37 -45.53
N GLY A 218 -12.66 -0.42 -44.54
CA GLY A 218 -13.51 -1.30 -43.74
C GLY A 218 -13.98 -2.58 -44.45
N THR A 219 -13.44 -2.89 -45.64
CA THR A 219 -13.74 -4.17 -46.30
C THR A 219 -12.97 -5.30 -45.60
N SER A 220 -13.61 -6.45 -45.39
CA SER A 220 -12.93 -7.59 -44.76
C SER A 220 -11.88 -8.21 -45.69
N CYS A 221 -10.75 -8.60 -45.10
CA CYS A 221 -9.69 -9.39 -45.75
C CYS A 221 -9.56 -10.81 -45.15
N ASN A 222 -10.62 -11.31 -44.50
CA ASN A 222 -10.64 -12.63 -43.85
C ASN A 222 -10.45 -13.81 -44.82
N ASP A 223 -10.80 -13.66 -46.10
CA ASP A 223 -10.69 -14.74 -47.11
C ASP A 223 -9.23 -15.18 -47.38
N ILE A 224 -8.25 -14.36 -46.98
CA ILE A 224 -6.80 -14.61 -47.13
C ILE A 224 -6.24 -15.35 -45.89
N PHE A 225 -7.07 -15.65 -44.88
CA PHE A 225 -6.65 -16.03 -43.53
C PHE A 225 -7.00 -17.50 -43.19
N PRO A 226 -6.07 -18.46 -43.38
CA PRO A 226 -6.24 -19.81 -42.85
C PRO A 226 -6.10 -19.82 -41.32
N ASP A 227 -6.99 -20.53 -40.63
CA ASP A 227 -6.98 -20.77 -39.17
C ASP A 227 -6.97 -19.52 -38.26
N ALA A 228 -7.98 -18.66 -38.44
CA ALA A 228 -8.31 -17.50 -37.59
C ALA A 228 -8.67 -17.79 -36.11
N ARG A 229 -8.20 -18.93 -35.55
CA ARG A 229 -8.42 -19.37 -34.15
C ARG A 229 -7.14 -19.73 -33.40
N GLN A 230 -5.97 -19.62 -34.03
CA GLN A 230 -4.69 -19.87 -33.36
C GLN A 230 -4.22 -18.61 -32.60
N SER A 231 -3.41 -18.80 -31.56
CA SER A 231 -2.80 -17.69 -30.80
C SER A 231 -1.77 -16.91 -31.63
N ALA A 232 -1.11 -17.56 -32.58
CA ALA A 232 -0.14 -16.95 -33.48
C ALA A 232 -0.41 -17.36 -34.92
N VAL A 233 -0.25 -16.43 -35.86
CA VAL A 233 -0.53 -16.64 -37.28
C VAL A 233 0.59 -16.02 -38.12
N LYS A 234 1.02 -16.74 -39.16
CA LYS A 234 2.06 -16.31 -40.11
C LYS A 234 1.47 -16.15 -41.49
N LEU A 235 1.61 -14.97 -42.08
CA LEU A 235 1.00 -14.59 -43.36
C LEU A 235 2.07 -14.06 -44.31
N GLN A 236 1.97 -14.41 -45.60
CA GLN A 236 2.81 -13.84 -46.64
C GLN A 236 2.23 -12.48 -47.04
N THR A 237 2.97 -11.40 -46.84
CA THR A 237 2.45 -10.03 -47.03
C THR A 237 2.15 -9.71 -48.49
N ALA A 238 2.84 -10.37 -49.43
CA ALA A 238 2.61 -10.24 -50.88
C ALA A 238 1.22 -10.69 -51.35
N SER A 239 0.44 -11.34 -50.47
CA SER A 239 -0.94 -11.76 -50.74
C SER A 239 -1.97 -10.64 -50.58
N PHE A 240 -1.60 -9.52 -49.95
CA PHE A 240 -2.53 -8.42 -49.65
C PHE A 240 -2.43 -7.29 -50.68
N PRO A 241 -3.56 -6.77 -51.18
CA PRO A 241 -3.58 -5.71 -52.20
C PRO A 241 -3.41 -4.30 -51.62
N ASP A 242 -3.77 -4.09 -50.34
CA ASP A 242 -3.71 -2.80 -49.66
C ASP A 242 -2.41 -2.64 -48.85
N ASP A 243 -1.92 -1.41 -48.78
CA ASP A 243 -0.67 -1.05 -48.09
C ASP A 243 -0.81 -0.98 -46.55
N ILE A 244 -2.03 -0.87 -46.04
CA ILE A 244 -2.34 -0.77 -44.62
C ILE A 244 -3.48 -1.74 -44.30
N LEU A 245 -3.33 -2.55 -43.26
CA LEU A 245 -4.29 -3.56 -42.84
C LEU A 245 -4.49 -3.51 -41.33
N THR A 246 -5.73 -3.57 -40.86
CA THR A 246 -6.02 -3.67 -39.42
C THR A 246 -6.41 -5.10 -39.08
N PHE A 247 -5.64 -5.72 -38.19
CA PHE A 247 -5.94 -7.04 -37.63
C PHE A 247 -6.46 -6.89 -36.21
N THR A 248 -7.60 -7.50 -35.90
CA THR A 248 -8.19 -7.50 -34.56
C THR A 248 -8.26 -8.93 -34.05
N VAL A 249 -7.79 -9.16 -32.83
CA VAL A 249 -7.98 -10.43 -32.10
C VAL A 249 -8.98 -10.21 -30.97
N GLU A 250 -9.99 -11.08 -30.92
CA GLU A 250 -10.82 -11.28 -29.73
C GLU A 250 -10.27 -12.48 -28.95
N VAL A 251 -10.13 -12.32 -27.63
CA VAL A 251 -9.66 -13.35 -26.70
C VAL A 251 -10.76 -13.62 -25.69
N GLY A 252 -11.30 -14.84 -25.72
CA GLY A 252 -12.39 -15.28 -24.86
C GLY A 252 -11.99 -16.41 -23.90
N LEU A 253 -12.59 -16.38 -22.71
CA LEU A 253 -12.64 -17.50 -21.77
C LEU A 253 -14.10 -17.94 -21.57
N PRO A 254 -14.40 -19.25 -21.42
CA PRO A 254 -15.76 -19.71 -21.18
C PRO A 254 -16.41 -19.05 -19.96
N GLY A 255 -17.60 -18.47 -20.13
CA GLY A 255 -18.37 -17.85 -19.04
C GLY A 255 -17.88 -16.47 -18.59
N ARG A 256 -16.87 -15.88 -19.24
CA ARG A 256 -16.37 -14.52 -18.98
C ARG A 256 -16.60 -13.63 -20.21
N ASN A 257 -16.61 -12.31 -20.00
CA ASN A 257 -16.58 -11.36 -21.10
C ASN A 257 -15.26 -11.54 -21.86
N SER A 258 -15.32 -11.55 -23.19
CA SER A 258 -14.13 -11.47 -24.03
C SER A 258 -13.52 -10.06 -23.98
N SER A 259 -12.25 -9.96 -24.34
CA SER A 259 -11.60 -8.69 -24.67
C SER A 259 -11.09 -8.74 -26.09
N GLN A 260 -10.85 -7.57 -26.68
CA GLN A 260 -10.30 -7.47 -28.02
C GLN A 260 -9.20 -6.40 -28.08
N THR A 261 -8.23 -6.59 -28.96
CA THR A 261 -7.24 -5.57 -29.30
C THR A 261 -6.89 -5.64 -30.78
N SER A 262 -6.34 -4.55 -31.33
CA SER A 262 -6.06 -4.41 -32.76
C SER A 262 -4.63 -3.96 -33.02
N GLN A 263 -4.02 -4.50 -34.08
CA GLN A 263 -2.73 -4.10 -34.61
C GLN A 263 -2.88 -3.65 -36.07
N SER A 264 -2.50 -2.41 -36.37
CA SER A 264 -2.40 -1.90 -37.74
C SER A 264 -1.03 -2.25 -38.34
N VAL A 265 -1.02 -2.87 -39.52
CA VAL A 265 0.21 -3.28 -40.21
C VAL A 265 0.35 -2.47 -41.49
N THR A 266 1.47 -1.77 -41.63
CA THR A 266 1.81 -1.02 -42.85
C THR A 266 2.89 -1.76 -43.64
N LEU A 267 2.61 -2.06 -44.90
CA LEU A 267 3.52 -2.76 -45.81
C LEU A 267 4.44 -1.76 -46.49
N LEU A 268 5.74 -1.87 -46.23
CA LEU A 268 6.78 -1.02 -46.82
C LEU A 268 7.65 -1.80 -47.81
N ASP A 269 8.13 -1.11 -48.83
CA ASP A 269 9.09 -1.64 -49.79
C ASP A 269 10.54 -1.41 -49.33
N GLY A 270 11.45 -2.30 -49.71
CA GLY A 270 12.85 -2.28 -49.27
C GLY A 270 13.11 -3.11 -48.01
N VAL A 271 14.19 -2.78 -47.29
CA VAL A 271 14.59 -3.46 -46.06
C VAL A 271 13.87 -2.81 -44.88
N VAL A 272 13.00 -3.59 -44.23
CA VAL A 272 12.19 -3.15 -43.09
C VAL A 272 12.71 -3.80 -41.83
N LEU A 273 12.97 -3.00 -40.79
CA LEU A 273 13.44 -3.50 -39.49
C LEU A 273 12.24 -4.03 -38.69
N ASN A 274 12.39 -5.18 -38.04
CA ASN A 274 11.37 -5.72 -37.13
C ASN A 274 11.40 -4.99 -35.78
N ILE A 275 10.55 -3.97 -35.63
CA ILE A 275 10.44 -3.15 -34.41
C ILE A 275 9.20 -3.56 -33.62
N ALA A 276 9.35 -3.68 -32.30
CA ALA A 276 8.25 -3.92 -31.37
C ALA A 276 8.38 -3.01 -30.14
N ILE A 277 7.30 -2.33 -29.76
CA ILE A 277 7.21 -1.69 -28.44
C ILE A 277 6.63 -2.68 -27.44
N ARG A 278 7.34 -2.89 -26.32
CA ARG A 278 6.83 -3.55 -25.11
C ARG A 278 6.67 -2.51 -24.01
N CYS A 279 5.49 -2.43 -23.40
CA CYS A 279 5.34 -1.65 -22.17
C CYS A 279 6.00 -2.39 -21.00
N ALA A 280 6.75 -1.68 -20.16
CA ALA A 280 7.50 -2.25 -19.04
C ALA A 280 7.00 -1.80 -17.65
N ALA A 281 6.38 -0.62 -17.53
CA ALA A 281 5.69 -0.17 -16.32
C ALA A 281 4.49 0.72 -16.69
N ASN A 282 3.46 0.70 -15.81
CA ASN A 282 2.16 1.36 -16.02
C ASN A 282 1.41 0.85 -17.28
N CYS A 283 1.34 -0.49 -17.41
CA CYS A 283 0.89 -1.20 -18.61
C CYS A 283 -0.50 -1.86 -18.47
N GLU A 284 -1.27 -1.40 -17.50
CA GLU A 284 -2.60 -1.92 -17.20
C GLU A 284 -3.61 -1.63 -18.31
N THR A 285 -4.81 -2.24 -18.20
CA THR A 285 -5.91 -2.04 -19.16
C THR A 285 -6.26 -0.56 -19.39
N LYS A 286 -5.94 0.30 -18.42
CA LYS A 286 -5.85 1.76 -18.54
C LYS A 286 -4.57 2.21 -17.83
N VAL A 287 -3.86 3.17 -18.40
CA VAL A 287 -2.63 3.77 -17.84
C VAL A 287 -3.01 4.69 -16.69
N ASN A 288 -2.48 4.46 -15.49
CA ASN A 288 -2.70 5.33 -14.33
C ASN A 288 -2.02 6.68 -14.56
N PRO A 289 -2.73 7.82 -14.57
CA PRO A 289 -2.11 9.13 -14.80
C PRO A 289 -1.09 9.52 -13.71
N SER A 290 -1.18 8.97 -12.50
CA SER A 290 -0.25 9.29 -11.39
C SER A 290 1.08 8.54 -11.45
N GLU A 291 1.24 7.59 -12.38
CA GLU A 291 2.44 6.76 -12.56
C GLU A 291 3.11 7.08 -13.91
N ARG A 292 4.42 6.92 -14.03
CA ARG A 292 5.18 7.13 -15.28
C ARG A 292 4.93 5.99 -16.27
N LEU A 293 4.87 6.31 -17.56
CA LEU A 293 4.75 5.31 -18.62
C LEU A 293 6.15 4.93 -19.12
N VAL A 294 6.50 3.65 -19.03
CA VAL A 294 7.81 3.13 -19.48
C VAL A 294 7.59 2.21 -20.69
N LEU A 295 8.07 2.64 -21.86
CA LEU A 295 8.03 1.89 -23.11
C LEU A 295 9.45 1.48 -23.53
N VAL A 296 9.63 0.19 -23.81
CA VAL A 296 10.92 -0.41 -24.22
C VAL A 296 10.82 -0.85 -25.67
N THR A 297 11.74 -0.36 -26.51
CA THR A 297 11.84 -0.81 -27.91
C THR A 297 12.67 -2.07 -27.99
N GLN A 298 12.05 -3.13 -28.51
CA GLN A 298 12.69 -4.36 -28.95
C GLN A 298 12.92 -4.27 -30.47
N CYS A 299 14.14 -4.64 -30.91
CA CYS A 299 14.44 -4.83 -32.32
C CYS A 299 15.37 -6.03 -32.47
N ASP A 300 14.87 -7.10 -33.09
CA ASP A 300 15.61 -8.35 -33.24
C ASP A 300 16.74 -8.24 -34.27
N ASP A 301 16.56 -7.37 -35.27
CA ASP A 301 17.39 -7.29 -36.48
C ASP A 301 18.29 -6.03 -36.54
N CYS A 302 18.33 -5.23 -35.47
CA CYS A 302 19.04 -3.93 -35.46
C CYS A 302 20.54 -4.06 -35.13
N PRO A 303 21.45 -3.48 -35.94
CA PRO A 303 22.87 -3.41 -35.60
C PRO A 303 23.13 -2.37 -34.49
N THR A 304 23.68 -2.85 -33.37
CA THR A 304 23.75 -2.10 -32.09
C THR A 304 24.60 -0.83 -32.09
N ALA A 305 25.48 -0.62 -33.06
CA ALA A 305 26.44 0.49 -33.06
C ALA A 305 26.03 1.71 -33.91
N SER A 306 24.96 1.63 -34.71
CA SER A 306 24.57 2.70 -35.66
C SER A 306 23.08 2.68 -36.01
N THR A 307 22.24 2.38 -35.01
CA THR A 307 20.78 2.48 -35.11
C THR A 307 20.33 3.77 -34.42
N THR A 308 19.48 4.58 -35.07
CA THR A 308 18.86 5.77 -34.48
C THR A 308 17.39 5.52 -34.20
N TYR A 309 16.89 6.15 -33.13
CA TYR A 309 15.51 6.07 -32.68
C TYR A 309 14.90 7.48 -32.69
N LEU A 310 13.63 7.59 -33.08
CA LEU A 310 12.88 8.83 -33.02
C LEU A 310 11.45 8.56 -32.54
N TRP A 311 11.15 9.01 -31.33
CA TRP A 311 9.81 8.97 -30.75
C TRP A 311 8.99 10.18 -31.18
N THR A 312 7.73 9.92 -31.53
CA THR A 312 6.73 10.94 -31.88
C THR A 312 5.39 10.63 -31.21
N LEU A 313 4.59 11.67 -30.96
CA LEU A 313 3.23 11.54 -30.45
C LEU A 313 2.24 11.73 -31.62
N VAL A 314 1.46 10.70 -31.92
CA VAL A 314 0.54 10.68 -33.08
C VAL A 314 -0.72 11.47 -32.75
N GLY A 315 -1.31 12.12 -33.76
CA GLY A 315 -2.61 12.80 -33.63
C GLY A 315 -2.56 14.29 -33.26
N GLY A 316 -1.38 14.91 -33.22
CA GLY A 316 -1.22 16.37 -33.07
C GLY A 316 -1.39 16.90 -31.64
N LYS A 317 -1.49 16.03 -30.63
CA LYS A 317 -1.26 16.41 -29.24
C LYS A 317 0.21 16.78 -29.05
N HIS A 318 0.49 17.83 -28.29
CA HIS A 318 1.86 18.29 -28.01
C HIS A 318 2.42 17.61 -26.76
N ILE A 319 3.72 17.37 -26.76
CA ILE A 319 4.53 16.91 -25.63
C ILE A 319 5.87 17.62 -25.72
N ASP A 320 6.39 18.11 -24.60
CA ASP A 320 7.73 18.66 -24.49
C ASP A 320 8.69 17.52 -24.12
N TRP A 321 9.54 17.10 -25.05
CA TRP A 321 10.39 15.93 -24.83
C TRP A 321 11.45 16.12 -23.75
N ASP A 322 11.85 17.36 -23.47
CA ASP A 322 12.85 17.67 -22.42
C ASP A 322 12.19 17.78 -21.04
N VAL A 323 10.97 18.33 -20.98
CA VAL A 323 10.22 18.59 -19.73
C VAL A 323 9.29 17.46 -19.31
N ASP A 324 8.67 16.75 -20.26
CA ASP A 324 7.67 15.71 -19.98
C ASP A 324 8.26 14.29 -19.98
N THR A 325 9.49 14.09 -20.48
CA THR A 325 10.15 12.77 -20.55
C THR A 325 11.53 12.77 -19.90
N THR A 326 11.92 11.64 -19.30
CA THR A 326 13.24 11.48 -18.63
C THR A 326 14.31 10.88 -19.54
N THR A 327 13.93 10.42 -20.74
CA THR A 327 14.79 9.79 -21.76
C THR A 327 14.97 10.64 -23.02
N GLY A 328 14.19 11.71 -23.18
CA GLY A 328 14.04 12.41 -24.45
C GLY A 328 13.37 11.55 -25.53
N ASN A 329 13.36 12.05 -26.77
CA ASN A 329 12.75 11.38 -27.92
C ASN A 329 13.71 10.56 -28.78
N SER A 330 15.02 10.61 -28.50
CA SER A 330 16.07 10.00 -29.34
C SER A 330 16.68 8.73 -28.74
N SER A 331 16.19 8.32 -27.56
CA SER A 331 16.62 7.12 -26.85
C SER A 331 15.86 5.88 -27.34
N GLN A 332 16.48 4.70 -27.19
CA GLN A 332 15.83 3.41 -27.52
C GLN A 332 14.54 3.20 -26.70
N ASN A 333 14.57 3.57 -25.41
CA ASN A 333 13.42 3.50 -24.51
C ASN A 333 12.80 4.89 -24.34
N LEU A 334 11.50 4.93 -24.12
CA LEU A 334 10.77 6.15 -23.78
C LEU A 334 10.21 6.04 -22.37
N VAL A 335 10.52 7.01 -21.51
CA VAL A 335 9.92 7.17 -20.19
C VAL A 335 9.27 8.54 -20.10
N VAL A 336 7.93 8.55 -20.09
CA VAL A 336 7.12 9.76 -19.92
C VAL A 336 6.77 9.91 -18.45
N ARG A 337 6.99 11.10 -17.89
CA ARG A 337 6.71 11.41 -16.47
C ARG A 337 5.21 11.21 -16.15
N SER A 338 4.91 11.02 -14.86
CA SER A 338 3.53 11.01 -14.39
C SER A 338 2.86 12.39 -14.54
N ASN A 339 1.53 12.39 -14.53
CA ASN A 339 0.64 13.56 -14.61
C ASN A 339 0.71 14.36 -15.92
N ILE A 340 1.31 13.81 -16.99
CA ILE A 340 1.38 14.41 -18.32
C ILE A 340 0.10 14.21 -19.15
N PHE A 341 -0.61 13.08 -18.96
CA PHE A 341 -1.75 12.72 -19.80
C PHE A 341 -3.11 13.10 -19.20
N GLU A 342 -4.04 13.53 -20.04
CA GLU A 342 -5.41 13.88 -19.64
C GLU A 342 -6.25 12.64 -19.31
N ALA A 343 -6.99 12.69 -18.21
CA ALA A 343 -7.73 11.55 -17.68
C ALA A 343 -8.87 11.05 -18.60
N GLY A 344 -8.84 9.77 -18.98
CA GLY A 344 -9.85 9.13 -19.83
C GLY A 344 -9.64 9.24 -21.33
N GLU A 345 -8.67 10.06 -21.77
CA GLU A 345 -8.26 10.24 -23.16
C GLU A 345 -7.42 9.07 -23.68
N SER A 346 -7.26 9.00 -25.00
CA SER A 346 -6.35 8.07 -25.68
C SER A 346 -5.15 8.80 -26.29
N TYR A 347 -4.02 8.07 -26.34
CA TYR A 347 -2.73 8.53 -26.85
C TYR A 347 -2.05 7.39 -27.60
N THR A 348 -1.24 7.73 -28.61
CA THR A 348 -0.45 6.77 -29.40
C THR A 348 0.96 7.31 -29.58
N PHE A 349 1.94 6.66 -28.96
CA PHE A 349 3.35 6.91 -29.28
C PHE A 349 3.78 6.08 -30.47
N ARG A 350 4.66 6.63 -31.29
CA ARG A 350 5.31 5.97 -32.41
C ARG A 350 6.81 6.07 -32.23
N VAL A 351 7.53 4.97 -32.43
CA VAL A 351 8.98 4.97 -32.58
C VAL A 351 9.33 4.64 -34.03
N ASP A 352 10.01 5.55 -34.70
CA ASP A 352 10.67 5.29 -35.98
C ASP A 352 12.13 4.93 -35.71
N VAL A 353 12.61 3.87 -36.35
CA VAL A 353 13.96 3.31 -36.16
C VAL A 353 14.64 3.20 -37.51
N THR A 354 15.86 3.73 -37.61
CA THR A 354 16.64 3.69 -38.85
C THR A 354 18.05 3.18 -38.60
N SER A 355 18.60 2.47 -39.58
CA SER A 355 19.98 1.99 -39.58
C SER A 355 20.64 2.29 -40.93
N ASP A 356 21.78 2.96 -40.87
CA ASP A 356 22.62 3.28 -42.04
C ASP A 356 23.59 2.14 -42.41
N VAL A 357 23.62 1.05 -41.63
CA VAL A 357 24.53 -0.08 -41.85
C VAL A 357 23.98 -0.97 -42.95
N ALA A 358 24.74 -1.11 -44.05
CA ALA A 358 24.38 -1.92 -45.22
C ALA A 358 23.82 -3.32 -44.83
N PRO A 359 22.64 -3.72 -45.32
CA PRO A 359 21.91 -3.15 -46.46
C PRO A 359 21.14 -1.84 -46.19
N GLY A 360 21.18 -1.32 -44.96
CA GLY A 360 20.37 -0.20 -44.50
C GLY A 360 18.95 -0.67 -44.19
N GLY A 361 18.22 0.05 -43.33
CA GLY A 361 16.85 -0.34 -43.00
C GLY A 361 16.10 0.72 -42.22
N THR A 362 14.77 0.70 -42.38
CA THR A 362 13.86 1.58 -41.65
C THR A 362 12.66 0.78 -41.16
N GLY A 363 12.18 1.02 -39.96
CA GLY A 363 10.96 0.41 -39.45
C GLY A 363 10.31 1.28 -38.38
N PHE A 364 9.06 1.01 -38.06
CA PHE A 364 8.36 1.67 -36.97
C PHE A 364 7.46 0.72 -36.21
N SER A 365 7.19 1.07 -34.95
CA SER A 365 6.13 0.48 -34.13
C SER A 365 5.39 1.60 -33.39
N GLU A 366 4.11 1.38 -33.10
CA GLU A 366 3.26 2.31 -32.36
C GLU A 366 2.66 1.60 -31.14
N TYR A 367 2.45 2.35 -30.06
CA TYR A 367 1.82 1.87 -28.83
C TYR A 367 0.70 2.82 -28.43
N SER A 368 -0.53 2.32 -28.51
CA SER A 368 -1.76 3.04 -28.18
C SER A 368 -2.29 2.60 -26.83
N PHE A 369 -2.67 3.56 -26.01
CA PHE A 369 -3.23 3.33 -24.68
C PHE A 369 -4.35 4.31 -24.38
N ARG A 370 -5.07 4.02 -23.29
CA ARG A 370 -6.08 4.91 -22.71
C ARG A 370 -5.69 5.24 -21.29
N VAL A 371 -5.77 6.52 -20.93
CA VAL A 371 -5.50 7.00 -19.58
C VAL A 371 -6.69 6.67 -18.69
N ASN A 372 -6.45 6.22 -17.47
CA ASN A 372 -7.53 5.99 -16.52
C ASN A 372 -8.17 7.32 -16.07
N LYS A 373 -9.40 7.25 -15.56
CA LYS A 373 -10.04 8.38 -14.86
C LYS A 373 -9.93 8.12 -13.36
N PRO A 374 -9.48 9.09 -12.55
CA PRO A 374 -9.54 8.95 -11.10
C PRO A 374 -10.99 9.09 -10.61
N PRO A 375 -11.31 8.54 -9.42
CA PRO A 375 -12.63 8.63 -8.79
C PRO A 375 -13.19 10.06 -8.74
N THR A 376 -14.51 10.22 -8.83
CA THR A 376 -15.13 11.55 -8.72
C THR A 376 -14.81 12.20 -7.38
N VAL A 377 -14.36 13.46 -7.40
CA VAL A 377 -13.97 14.18 -6.18
C VAL A 377 -15.19 14.40 -5.28
N GLY A 378 -15.16 13.77 -4.09
CA GLY A 378 -16.12 13.99 -3.02
C GLY A 378 -15.73 15.16 -2.10
N SER A 379 -16.32 15.19 -0.91
CA SER A 379 -15.94 16.13 0.16
C SER A 379 -15.67 15.39 1.46
N CYS A 380 -14.66 15.80 2.21
CA CYS A 380 -14.37 15.29 3.55
C CYS A 380 -14.57 16.36 4.62
N ALA A 381 -15.08 15.94 5.78
CA ALA A 381 -15.26 16.76 6.97
C ALA A 381 -14.47 16.16 8.15
N VAL A 382 -14.16 17.01 9.13
CA VAL A 382 -13.46 16.66 10.36
C VAL A 382 -14.15 17.30 11.56
N SER A 383 -14.28 16.55 12.66
CA SER A 383 -14.89 17.00 13.91
C SER A 383 -14.17 16.41 15.13
N PRO A 384 -13.81 17.21 16.15
CA PRO A 384 -13.90 18.68 16.19
C PRO A 384 -12.90 19.35 15.23
N SER A 385 -13.06 20.63 14.92
CA SER A 385 -12.09 21.37 14.09
C SER A 385 -10.82 21.81 14.84
N SER A 386 -10.81 21.65 16.17
CA SER A 386 -9.68 21.97 17.03
C SER A 386 -9.64 21.09 18.26
N GLY A 387 -8.44 20.78 18.76
CA GLY A 387 -8.23 20.06 20.01
C GLY A 387 -6.75 19.94 20.35
N ASP A 388 -6.45 19.09 21.31
CA ASP A 388 -5.10 18.85 21.81
C ASP A 388 -4.63 17.45 21.37
N SER A 389 -3.36 17.34 20.94
CA SER A 389 -2.72 16.08 20.55
C SER A 389 -2.77 15.07 21.70
N THR A 390 -2.63 13.77 21.39
CA THR A 390 -2.75 12.63 22.34
C THR A 390 -4.06 12.50 23.13
N ILE A 391 -4.91 13.53 23.19
CA ILE A 391 -6.12 13.61 24.03
C ILE A 391 -7.38 13.65 23.18
N THR A 392 -7.46 14.56 22.20
CA THR A 392 -8.69 14.79 21.44
C THR A 392 -8.81 13.79 20.28
N PRO A 393 -9.84 12.94 20.25
CA PRO A 393 -10.13 12.11 19.08
C PRO A 393 -10.81 12.95 17.99
N PHE A 394 -10.32 12.84 16.77
CA PHE A 394 -10.88 13.50 15.58
C PHE A 394 -11.61 12.47 14.71
N ASP A 395 -12.91 12.66 14.49
CA ASP A 395 -13.68 11.93 13.47
C ASP A 395 -13.41 12.57 12.10
N ILE A 396 -12.98 11.78 11.12
CA ILE A 396 -12.89 12.19 9.72
C ILE A 396 -13.83 11.31 8.88
N SER A 397 -14.62 11.93 8.02
CA SER A 397 -15.53 11.24 7.09
C SER A 397 -15.59 11.95 5.75
N CYS A 398 -15.61 11.17 4.68
CA CYS A 398 -15.75 11.62 3.31
C CYS A 398 -17.08 11.12 2.72
N GLU A 399 -17.60 11.83 1.73
CA GLU A 399 -18.81 11.47 1.00
C GLU A 399 -18.68 11.79 -0.49
N GLY A 400 -19.36 11.02 -1.34
CA GLY A 400 -19.61 11.38 -2.74
C GLY A 400 -18.60 10.88 -3.77
N ALA A 401 -17.57 10.13 -3.36
CA ALA A 401 -16.65 9.50 -4.30
C ALA A 401 -17.31 8.31 -5.01
N ARG A 402 -17.08 8.18 -6.32
CA ARG A 402 -17.62 7.13 -7.19
C ARG A 402 -16.63 6.86 -8.32
N ASP A 403 -16.52 5.60 -8.71
CA ASP A 403 -15.83 5.20 -9.94
C ASP A 403 -16.45 3.91 -10.51
N ASP A 404 -16.14 3.60 -11.77
CA ASP A 404 -16.47 2.33 -12.41
C ASP A 404 -15.44 1.23 -12.05
N ASP A 405 -14.18 1.60 -11.78
CA ASP A 405 -13.06 0.69 -11.48
C ASP A 405 -12.96 0.37 -9.97
N LEU A 406 -14.00 -0.28 -9.43
CA LEU A 406 -14.11 -0.62 -7.99
C LEU A 406 -13.20 -1.79 -7.56
N PRO A 407 -12.79 -1.88 -6.27
CA PRO A 407 -13.18 -1.04 -5.12
C PRO A 407 -12.40 0.28 -4.99
N LEU A 408 -12.98 1.23 -4.24
CA LEU A 408 -12.28 2.45 -3.81
C LEU A 408 -11.50 2.22 -2.51
N VAL A 409 -10.33 2.83 -2.41
CA VAL A 409 -9.48 2.88 -1.21
C VAL A 409 -9.29 4.34 -0.79
N TYR A 410 -9.48 4.62 0.50
CA TYR A 410 -9.37 5.94 1.13
C TYR A 410 -8.14 5.95 2.04
N SER A 411 -7.14 6.76 1.71
CA SER A 411 -5.90 6.92 2.46
C SER A 411 -5.80 8.32 3.07
N LEU A 412 -5.72 8.40 4.40
CA LEU A 412 -5.60 9.63 5.19
C LEU A 412 -4.13 9.92 5.48
N TYR A 413 -3.65 11.05 4.99
CA TYR A 413 -2.30 11.57 5.22
C TYR A 413 -2.34 12.82 6.10
N PHE A 414 -1.31 12.95 6.93
CA PHE A 414 -0.98 14.19 7.64
C PHE A 414 0.33 14.75 7.07
N ASN A 415 0.33 16.03 6.69
CA ASN A 415 1.49 16.72 6.17
C ASN A 415 2.22 17.50 7.29
N ASN A 416 3.53 17.29 7.45
CA ASN A 416 4.35 17.93 8.48
C ASN A 416 5.43 18.89 7.93
N ASP A 417 5.21 19.48 6.75
CA ASP A 417 6.15 20.22 5.89
C ASP A 417 7.33 19.44 5.32
N GLU A 418 7.84 18.42 6.01
CA GLU A 418 8.94 17.58 5.52
C GLU A 418 8.43 16.40 4.67
N SER A 419 7.29 15.80 5.03
CA SER A 419 6.60 14.82 4.18
C SER A 419 5.11 14.70 4.51
N ASP A 420 4.39 14.05 3.61
CA ASP A 420 3.14 13.37 3.97
C ASP A 420 3.47 12.12 4.82
N THR A 421 2.63 11.83 5.81
CA THR A 421 2.71 10.61 6.64
C THR A 421 1.36 9.93 6.60
N LEU A 422 1.32 8.68 6.13
CA LEU A 422 0.10 7.87 6.09
C LEU A 422 -0.35 7.54 7.53
N LEU A 423 -1.52 8.05 7.93
CA LEU A 423 -2.12 7.76 9.23
C LEU A 423 -3.00 6.51 9.16
N HIS A 424 -3.86 6.42 8.15
CA HIS A 424 -4.82 5.33 7.98
C HIS A 424 -5.10 5.07 6.49
N THR A 425 -5.45 3.84 6.12
CA THR A 425 -6.03 3.54 4.80
C THR A 425 -7.04 2.40 4.86
N GLY A 426 -8.14 2.46 4.12
CA GLY A 426 -9.16 1.40 4.06
C GLY A 426 -10.23 1.67 3.00
N THR A 427 -11.13 0.72 2.76
CA THR A 427 -12.17 0.87 1.70
C THR A 427 -13.45 1.59 2.16
N THR A 428 -13.43 2.19 3.36
CA THR A 428 -14.60 2.85 3.97
C THR A 428 -14.43 4.36 4.00
N GLU A 429 -15.47 5.09 3.59
CA GLU A 429 -15.48 6.56 3.49
C GLU A 429 -15.38 7.28 4.85
N ARG A 430 -15.68 6.58 5.95
CA ARG A 430 -15.45 7.06 7.32
C ARG A 430 -14.23 6.38 7.93
N PHE A 431 -13.33 7.19 8.48
CA PHE A 431 -12.16 6.73 9.23
C PHE A 431 -12.54 6.44 10.69
N PRO A 432 -11.86 5.49 11.37
CA PRO A 432 -11.89 5.42 12.83
C PRO A 432 -11.43 6.74 13.44
N PRO A 433 -11.82 7.09 14.69
CA PRO A 433 -11.33 8.29 15.36
C PRO A 433 -9.80 8.34 15.40
N GLN A 434 -9.22 9.51 15.10
CA GLN A 434 -7.78 9.72 14.97
C GLN A 434 -7.22 10.58 16.10
N LEU A 435 -6.11 10.16 16.72
CA LEU A 435 -5.24 11.04 17.50
C LEU A 435 -4.23 11.68 16.55
N LEU A 436 -4.36 12.99 16.33
CA LEU A 436 -3.57 13.71 15.35
C LEU A 436 -2.27 14.28 15.96
N PRO A 437 -1.17 14.34 15.19
CA PRO A 437 0.04 15.06 15.59
C PRO A 437 -0.18 16.55 15.84
N THR A 438 0.63 17.12 16.72
CA THR A 438 0.68 18.53 17.07
C THR A 438 1.11 19.37 15.86
N GLY A 439 0.36 20.44 15.57
CA GLY A 439 0.73 21.42 14.56
C GLY A 439 1.88 22.33 15.01
N GLN A 440 2.53 23.00 14.07
CA GLN A 440 3.64 23.90 14.41
C GLN A 440 3.14 25.24 14.97
N GLU A 441 3.80 25.75 16.01
CA GLU A 441 3.44 27.03 16.65
C GLU A 441 3.42 28.20 15.67
N HIS A 442 4.39 28.28 14.75
CA HIS A 442 4.48 29.35 13.75
C HIS A 442 3.33 29.37 12.73
N ARG A 443 2.47 28.33 12.72
CA ARG A 443 1.24 28.23 11.94
C ARG A 443 -0.03 28.31 12.79
N ASP A 444 0.08 28.80 14.03
CA ASP A 444 -1.00 28.75 15.04
C ASP A 444 -1.53 27.31 15.22
N PHE A 445 -0.62 26.33 15.25
CA PHE A 445 -0.92 24.90 15.44
C PHE A 445 -1.87 24.31 14.39
N ASN A 446 -2.04 24.97 13.23
CA ASN A 446 -2.87 24.46 12.14
C ASN A 446 -2.12 23.39 11.34
N ILE A 447 -2.78 22.25 11.15
CA ILE A 447 -2.36 21.15 10.28
C ILE A 447 -3.31 21.03 9.09
N THR A 448 -2.80 20.49 7.98
CA THR A 448 -3.63 20.12 6.83
C THR A 448 -3.60 18.61 6.68
N LEU A 449 -4.78 18.00 6.72
CA LEU A 449 -4.98 16.61 6.36
C LEU A 449 -5.27 16.52 4.85
N GLU A 450 -4.82 15.43 4.25
CA GLU A 450 -5.04 15.07 2.86
C GLU A 450 -5.71 13.70 2.83
N VAL A 451 -6.80 13.57 2.07
CA VAL A 451 -7.40 12.27 1.78
C VAL A 451 -7.20 11.96 0.30
N ARG A 452 -6.49 10.87 0.02
CA ARG A 452 -6.35 10.30 -1.32
C ARG A 452 -7.40 9.21 -1.49
N VAL A 453 -8.21 9.28 -2.55
CA VAL A 453 -9.19 8.25 -2.91
C VAL A 453 -8.76 7.63 -4.23
N SER A 454 -8.33 6.36 -4.19
CA SER A 454 -7.83 5.62 -5.35
C SER A 454 -8.81 4.52 -5.78
N ASP A 455 -8.85 4.26 -7.08
CA ASP A 455 -9.57 3.12 -7.67
C ASP A 455 -8.72 1.83 -7.72
N ALA A 456 -9.28 0.75 -8.27
CA ALA A 456 -8.62 -0.55 -8.40
C ALA A 456 -7.47 -0.59 -9.43
N LEU A 457 -7.29 0.47 -10.22
CA LEU A 457 -6.16 0.67 -11.15
C LEU A 457 -5.17 1.73 -10.61
N GLY A 458 -5.37 2.19 -9.37
CA GLY A 458 -4.52 3.15 -8.66
C GLY A 458 -4.71 4.62 -9.05
N ALA A 459 -5.62 4.96 -9.97
CA ALA A 459 -5.83 6.37 -10.30
C ALA A 459 -6.51 7.07 -9.13
N THR A 460 -5.96 8.24 -8.76
CA THR A 460 -6.19 8.82 -7.44
C THR A 460 -6.75 10.24 -7.53
N SER A 461 -7.85 10.48 -6.84
CA SER A 461 -8.39 11.81 -6.57
C SER A 461 -7.95 12.29 -5.18
N VAL A 462 -7.47 13.53 -5.09
CA VAL A 462 -6.89 14.09 -3.86
C VAL A 462 -7.77 15.20 -3.28
N ILE A 463 -8.27 14.98 -2.06
CA ILE A 463 -9.04 15.95 -1.29
C ILE A 463 -8.08 16.64 -0.32
N ARG A 464 -7.66 17.86 -0.70
CA ARG A 464 -6.79 18.76 0.09
C ARG A 464 -7.61 19.77 0.89
N ASN A 465 -6.96 20.46 1.83
CA ASN A 465 -7.51 21.57 2.64
C ASN A 465 -8.45 21.17 3.80
N ILE A 466 -8.39 19.93 4.28
CA ILE A 466 -9.04 19.54 5.53
C ILE A 466 -8.19 20.11 6.68
N LYS A 467 -8.56 21.28 7.20
CA LYS A 467 -7.78 21.99 8.23
C LYS A 467 -8.24 21.64 9.63
N VAL A 468 -7.29 21.37 10.51
CA VAL A 468 -7.51 21.11 11.94
C VAL A 468 -6.49 21.91 12.74
N GLN A 469 -6.89 22.45 13.88
CA GLN A 469 -5.95 23.07 14.83
C GLN A 469 -5.63 22.09 15.96
N VAL A 470 -4.40 21.56 15.99
CA VAL A 470 -3.98 20.53 16.97
C VAL A 470 -2.85 21.07 17.83
N ARG A 471 -3.17 21.47 19.07
CA ARG A 471 -2.21 22.05 20.01
C ARG A 471 -1.44 20.94 20.76
N PRO A 472 -0.25 21.25 21.32
CA PRO A 472 0.35 20.38 22.33
C PRO A 472 -0.56 20.35 23.58
N PRO A 473 -0.60 19.23 24.33
CA PRO A 473 -1.27 19.18 25.63
C PRO A 473 -0.68 20.16 26.64
N SER A 474 -1.34 20.31 27.79
CA SER A 474 -0.71 21.04 28.90
C SER A 474 0.54 20.30 29.41
N VAL A 475 1.37 21.02 30.17
CA VAL A 475 2.57 20.44 30.79
C VAL A 475 2.22 19.31 31.77
N GLU A 476 1.06 19.42 32.43
CA GLU A 476 0.56 18.44 33.39
C GLU A 476 0.00 17.19 32.67
N ASP A 477 -0.83 17.38 31.63
CA ASP A 477 -1.34 16.26 30.83
C ASP A 477 -0.22 15.50 30.11
N THR A 478 0.79 16.23 29.60
CA THR A 478 1.99 15.63 28.99
C THR A 478 2.79 14.84 30.02
N ALA A 479 2.91 15.34 31.27
CA ALA A 479 3.58 14.61 32.34
C ALA A 479 2.83 13.32 32.71
N VAL A 480 1.50 13.36 32.81
CA VAL A 480 0.65 12.17 33.03
C VAL A 480 0.83 11.16 31.90
N ALA A 481 0.77 11.60 30.65
CA ALA A 481 0.95 10.72 29.48
C ALA A 481 2.34 10.08 29.41
N LEU A 482 3.37 10.74 29.95
CA LEU A 482 4.73 10.21 30.06
C LEU A 482 4.87 9.18 31.20
N ASP A 483 4.30 9.47 32.38
CA ASP A 483 4.34 8.56 33.54
C ASP A 483 3.59 7.26 33.25
N SER A 484 2.44 7.32 32.58
CA SER A 484 1.64 6.14 32.21
C SER A 484 2.04 5.48 30.88
N LEU A 485 3.11 5.97 30.21
CA LEU A 485 3.42 5.56 28.84
C LEU A 485 3.76 4.07 28.73
N ASN A 486 4.58 3.54 29.63
CA ASN A 486 5.00 2.14 29.58
C ASN A 486 3.79 1.20 29.70
N ASP A 487 2.93 1.45 30.69
CA ASP A 487 1.70 0.69 30.91
C ASP A 487 0.75 0.79 29.70
N THR A 488 0.66 1.98 29.09
CA THR A 488 -0.16 2.20 27.88
C THR A 488 0.37 1.41 26.69
N LEU A 489 1.68 1.39 26.47
CA LEU A 489 2.33 0.64 25.39
C LEU A 489 2.24 -0.87 25.62
N GLU A 490 2.50 -1.35 26.83
CA GLU A 490 2.31 -2.75 27.18
C GLU A 490 0.85 -3.19 26.99
N ASN A 491 -0.12 -2.37 27.36
CA ASN A 491 -1.54 -2.61 27.15
C ASN A 491 -1.90 -2.72 25.65
N LEU A 492 -1.44 -1.77 24.81
CA LEU A 492 -1.65 -1.79 23.36
C LEU A 492 -0.98 -3.01 22.70
N LEU A 493 0.24 -3.36 23.10
CA LEU A 493 0.97 -4.54 22.60
C LEU A 493 0.31 -5.85 23.03
N HIS A 494 -0.17 -5.94 24.27
CA HIS A 494 -0.87 -7.11 24.82
C HIS A 494 -2.27 -7.31 24.21
N LYS A 495 -2.88 -6.22 23.75
CA LYS A 495 -4.08 -6.22 22.89
C LYS A 495 -3.80 -6.46 21.41
N GLY A 496 -2.55 -6.33 20.95
CA GLY A 496 -2.21 -6.33 19.52
C GLY A 496 -2.80 -5.15 18.73
N ASP A 497 -3.13 -4.03 19.40
CA ASP A 497 -3.72 -2.84 18.76
C ASP A 497 -2.64 -2.02 18.05
N ASN A 498 -2.25 -2.48 16.87
CA ASN A 498 -1.27 -1.83 15.99
C ASN A 498 -1.72 -0.42 15.59
N HIS A 499 -3.02 -0.21 15.35
CA HIS A 499 -3.56 1.10 14.98
C HIS A 499 -3.48 2.10 16.13
N GLY A 500 -3.90 1.72 17.35
CA GLY A 500 -3.74 2.54 18.55
C GLY A 500 -2.26 2.85 18.85
N LEU A 501 -1.38 1.87 18.66
CA LEU A 501 0.08 2.04 18.80
C LEU A 501 0.67 3.06 17.80
N LEU A 502 0.29 2.98 16.53
CA LEU A 502 0.72 3.94 15.51
C LEU A 502 0.20 5.36 15.80
N GLN A 503 -1.07 5.49 16.18
CA GLN A 503 -1.67 6.77 16.56
C GLN A 503 -0.99 7.40 17.77
N LEU A 504 -0.79 6.64 18.85
CA LEU A 504 -0.07 7.09 20.04
C LEU A 504 1.37 7.49 19.70
N THR A 505 2.06 6.69 18.89
CA THR A 505 3.45 6.99 18.50
C THR A 505 3.53 8.26 17.67
N ASN A 506 2.66 8.45 16.67
CA ASN A 506 2.63 9.65 15.82
C ASN A 506 2.31 10.91 16.65
N SER A 507 1.26 10.85 17.47
CA SER A 507 0.82 11.99 18.28
C SER A 507 1.82 12.33 19.38
N LEU A 508 2.23 11.37 20.22
CA LEU A 508 3.18 11.62 21.31
C LEU A 508 4.56 12.00 20.78
N SER A 509 5.06 11.37 19.71
CA SER A 509 6.37 11.77 19.14
C SER A 509 6.36 13.21 18.64
N SER A 510 5.23 13.72 18.11
CA SER A 510 5.11 15.13 17.73
C SER A 510 5.18 16.07 18.93
N VAL A 511 4.57 15.70 20.07
CA VAL A 511 4.68 16.45 21.34
C VAL A 511 6.13 16.41 21.85
N LEU A 512 6.78 15.25 21.83
CA LEU A 512 8.19 15.08 22.23
C LEU A 512 9.16 15.85 21.33
N ASN A 513 8.85 16.02 20.04
CA ASN A 513 9.65 16.83 19.11
C ASN A 513 9.50 18.34 19.37
N ALA A 514 8.35 18.77 19.89
CA ALA A 514 8.08 20.17 20.28
C ALA A 514 8.43 20.49 21.76
N ALA A 515 8.73 19.46 22.58
CA ALA A 515 8.95 19.62 24.01
C ALA A 515 10.23 20.41 24.32
N ASN A 516 10.10 21.45 25.16
CA ASN A 516 11.25 22.23 25.61
C ASN A 516 12.02 21.49 26.72
N ALA A 517 13.34 21.39 26.58
CA ALA A 517 14.26 20.80 27.56
C ALA A 517 14.27 21.52 28.93
N SER A 518 13.64 22.69 29.06
CA SER A 518 13.38 23.33 30.36
C SER A 518 12.28 22.67 31.17
N SER A 519 11.36 21.95 30.53
CA SER A 519 10.13 21.43 31.15
C SER A 519 10.25 19.96 31.57
N TYR A 520 11.11 19.19 30.90
CA TYR A 520 11.30 17.76 31.14
C TYR A 520 12.79 17.38 31.07
N SER A 521 13.19 16.36 31.82
CA SER A 521 14.56 15.85 31.73
C SER A 521 14.78 15.08 30.42
N ASN A 522 15.92 15.27 29.76
CA ASN A 522 16.27 14.52 28.55
C ASN A 522 16.25 13.00 28.75
N ASP A 523 16.53 12.50 29.97
CA ASP A 523 16.42 11.07 30.31
C ASP A 523 14.98 10.56 30.24
N SER A 524 14.01 11.34 30.74
CA SER A 524 12.57 11.02 30.62
C SER A 524 12.11 11.01 29.16
N LEU A 525 12.53 12.00 28.37
CA LEU A 525 12.19 12.09 26.95
C LEU A 525 12.81 10.95 26.12
N SER A 526 14.07 10.58 26.41
CA SER A 526 14.72 9.41 25.81
C SER A 526 14.01 8.10 26.15
N LYS A 527 13.66 7.87 27.42
CA LYS A 527 12.92 6.67 27.84
C LYS A 527 11.56 6.56 27.13
N ALA A 528 10.87 7.68 26.95
CA ALA A 528 9.62 7.71 26.22
C ALA A 528 9.80 7.30 24.75
N ARG A 529 10.79 7.88 24.05
CA ARG A 529 11.15 7.48 22.68
C ARG A 529 11.55 6.02 22.58
N ASP A 530 12.32 5.52 23.55
CA ASP A 530 12.72 4.11 23.58
C ASP A 530 11.50 3.18 23.66
N GLY A 531 10.52 3.50 24.51
CA GLY A 531 9.25 2.75 24.58
C GLY A 531 8.52 2.74 23.24
N LEU A 532 8.34 3.91 22.63
CA LEU A 532 7.67 4.07 21.32
C LEU A 532 8.37 3.28 20.21
N ILE A 533 9.69 3.48 20.04
CA ILE A 533 10.49 2.83 18.99
C ILE A 533 10.49 1.31 19.15
N ASN A 534 10.69 0.80 20.38
CA ASN A 534 10.72 -0.64 20.62
C ASN A 534 9.35 -1.30 20.38
N SER A 535 8.26 -0.57 20.65
CA SER A 535 6.90 -1.05 20.38
C SER A 535 6.61 -1.17 18.88
N LEU A 536 7.02 -0.19 18.06
CA LEU A 536 6.86 -0.26 16.59
C LEU A 536 7.47 -1.52 15.97
N THR A 537 8.56 -2.07 16.55
CA THR A 537 9.23 -3.28 16.03
C THR A 537 8.35 -4.54 16.03
N ARG A 538 7.24 -4.52 16.78
CA ARG A 538 6.26 -5.60 16.92
C ARG A 538 5.20 -5.62 15.81
N ILE A 539 5.01 -4.52 15.10
CA ILE A 539 4.00 -4.42 14.03
C ILE A 539 4.45 -5.30 12.84
N PRO A 540 3.59 -6.21 12.32
CA PRO A 540 3.91 -7.01 11.15
C PRO A 540 3.82 -6.17 9.87
N VAL A 541 4.80 -6.37 8.97
CA VAL A 541 4.83 -5.72 7.65
C VAL A 541 4.20 -6.67 6.64
N GLN A 542 3.00 -6.34 6.15
CA GLN A 542 2.23 -7.17 5.20
C GLN A 542 1.98 -6.46 3.84
N SER A 543 2.08 -5.13 3.79
CA SER A 543 1.83 -4.30 2.61
C SER A 543 2.75 -3.06 2.60
N LEU A 544 2.81 -2.36 1.46
CA LEU A 544 3.48 -1.05 1.37
C LEU A 544 2.85 -0.02 2.32
N ASP A 545 1.54 -0.06 2.52
CA ASP A 545 0.86 0.84 3.45
C ASP A 545 1.29 0.60 4.91
N ASN A 546 1.55 -0.65 5.30
CA ASN A 546 2.14 -0.93 6.61
C ASN A 546 3.56 -0.38 6.71
N ILE A 547 4.33 -0.41 5.62
CA ILE A 547 5.67 0.20 5.58
C ILE A 547 5.56 1.70 5.78
N ASP A 548 4.71 2.41 5.02
CA ASP A 548 4.55 3.86 5.14
C ASP A 548 4.10 4.27 6.55
N GLN A 549 3.13 3.56 7.13
CA GLN A 549 2.65 3.82 8.49
C GLN A 549 3.76 3.64 9.54
N VAL A 550 4.49 2.52 9.50
CA VAL A 550 5.54 2.21 10.48
C VAL A 550 6.78 3.09 10.27
N ALA A 551 7.20 3.33 9.03
CA ALA A 551 8.34 4.18 8.69
C ALA A 551 8.05 5.66 8.99
N GLY A 552 6.83 6.13 8.76
CA GLY A 552 6.38 7.48 9.15
C GLY A 552 6.43 7.68 10.68
N ALA A 553 5.84 6.76 11.44
CA ALA A 553 5.89 6.78 12.91
C ALA A 553 7.32 6.69 13.45
N LEU A 554 8.16 5.84 12.86
CA LEU A 554 9.56 5.71 13.23
C LEU A 554 10.36 6.98 12.91
N GLY A 555 10.09 7.63 11.77
CA GLY A 555 10.65 8.92 11.40
C GLY A 555 10.36 10.00 12.45
N LEU A 556 9.10 10.14 12.88
CA LEU A 556 8.73 11.09 13.95
C LEU A 556 9.38 10.74 15.30
N ALA A 557 9.43 9.46 15.67
CA ALA A 557 10.01 9.01 16.93
C ALA A 557 11.54 9.20 16.98
N THR A 558 12.23 9.14 15.83
CA THR A 558 13.70 9.27 15.71
C THR A 558 14.20 10.67 15.37
N ALA A 559 13.30 11.65 15.17
CA ALA A 559 13.65 12.98 14.66
C ALA A 559 14.64 13.80 15.51
N LEU A 560 14.75 13.55 16.82
CA LEU A 560 15.72 14.23 17.71
C LEU A 560 16.91 13.31 18.03
N GLU A 561 17.99 13.46 17.26
CA GLU A 561 19.17 12.57 17.29
C GLU A 561 19.80 12.37 18.68
N GLU A 562 19.84 13.42 19.54
CA GLU A 562 20.41 13.33 20.88
C GLU A 562 19.60 12.46 21.85
N GLN A 563 18.31 12.24 21.56
CA GLN A 563 17.38 11.56 22.45
C GLN A 563 17.18 10.07 22.10
N VAL A 564 17.66 9.58 20.95
CA VAL A 564 17.49 8.17 20.53
C VAL A 564 18.66 7.33 21.05
N THR A 565 18.39 6.39 21.97
CA THR A 565 19.46 5.60 22.59
C THR A 565 20.04 4.52 21.65
N PRO A 566 21.30 4.06 21.87
CA PRO A 566 21.91 2.98 21.07
C PRO A 566 21.10 1.69 20.97
N GLN A 567 20.30 1.35 21.98
CA GLN A 567 19.40 0.19 21.93
C GLN A 567 18.27 0.42 20.91
N SER A 568 17.63 1.58 20.97
CA SER A 568 16.55 1.94 20.06
C SER A 568 17.04 2.15 18.63
N GLN A 569 18.27 2.65 18.46
CA GLN A 569 18.93 2.71 17.14
C GLN A 569 19.08 1.32 16.51
N GLU A 570 19.54 0.33 17.26
CA GLU A 570 19.67 -1.06 16.80
C GLU A 570 18.29 -1.66 16.44
N SER A 571 17.31 -1.52 17.33
CA SER A 571 15.96 -2.07 17.15
C SER A 571 15.20 -1.42 16.00
N ALA A 572 15.37 -0.11 15.80
CA ALA A 572 14.86 0.62 14.65
C ALA A 572 15.54 0.20 13.34
N ALA A 573 16.88 0.09 13.31
CA ALA A 573 17.63 -0.32 12.12
C ALA A 573 17.22 -1.74 11.66
N GLN A 574 17.01 -2.68 12.59
CA GLN A 574 16.48 -4.00 12.28
C GLN A 574 15.05 -3.95 11.69
N THR A 575 14.23 -3.01 12.14
CA THR A 575 12.85 -2.83 11.65
C THR A 575 12.85 -2.22 10.25
N VAL A 576 13.70 -1.23 9.98
CA VAL A 576 13.88 -0.66 8.64
C VAL A 576 14.47 -1.69 7.66
N LEU A 577 15.45 -2.50 8.09
CA LEU A 577 15.94 -3.62 7.27
C LEU A 577 14.83 -4.64 6.94
N ARG A 578 13.92 -4.93 7.87
CA ARG A 578 12.75 -5.80 7.63
C ARG A 578 11.83 -5.22 6.56
N MET A 579 11.57 -3.91 6.59
CA MET A 579 10.77 -3.21 5.57
C MET A 579 11.48 -3.18 4.21
N SER A 580 12.79 -2.90 4.16
CA SER A 580 13.56 -2.96 2.91
C SER A 580 13.69 -4.38 2.32
N ASN A 581 13.51 -5.44 3.13
CA ASN A 581 13.43 -6.83 2.65
C ASN A 581 12.02 -7.24 2.14
N PHE A 582 10.97 -6.47 2.46
CA PHE A 582 9.65 -6.62 1.83
C PHE A 582 9.65 -5.93 0.45
N LEU A 583 10.43 -4.87 0.31
CA LEU A 583 11.03 -4.48 -0.96
C LEU A 583 12.07 -5.55 -1.38
N GLU A 584 12.56 -5.54 -2.63
CA GLU A 584 13.26 -6.69 -3.27
C GLU A 584 12.49 -8.03 -3.39
N THR A 585 11.45 -8.33 -2.58
CA THR A 585 10.76 -9.64 -2.63
C THR A 585 10.09 -9.88 -3.99
N PRO A 586 10.32 -11.04 -4.66
CA PRO A 586 9.68 -11.38 -5.94
C PRO A 586 8.14 -11.51 -5.82
N GLY A 587 7.40 -11.05 -6.84
CA GLY A 587 5.93 -11.03 -6.87
C GLY A 587 5.30 -9.62 -6.93
N LYS A 588 6.15 -8.58 -6.97
CA LYS A 588 5.85 -7.13 -7.05
C LYS A 588 5.16 -6.63 -8.34
N GLU A 589 4.70 -7.49 -9.23
CA GLU A 589 4.44 -7.16 -10.65
C GLU A 589 3.43 -6.01 -10.90
N ASP A 590 2.62 -5.62 -9.90
CA ASP A 590 1.61 -4.55 -10.02
C ASP A 590 1.92 -3.29 -9.17
N VAL A 591 3.12 -3.16 -8.58
CA VAL A 591 3.50 -1.92 -7.87
C VAL A 591 4.09 -0.92 -8.85
N GLY A 592 3.40 0.21 -9.04
CA GLY A 592 3.86 1.31 -9.87
C GLY A 592 5.17 1.95 -9.38
N PRO A 593 6.04 2.43 -10.28
CA PRO A 593 7.32 3.04 -9.91
C PRO A 593 7.21 4.24 -8.97
N GLU A 594 6.23 5.14 -9.15
CA GLU A 594 6.04 6.32 -8.31
C GLU A 594 5.60 5.91 -6.90
N ARG A 595 4.66 4.96 -6.76
CA ARG A 595 4.28 4.42 -5.45
C ARG A 595 5.45 3.76 -4.72
N LEU A 596 6.31 3.04 -5.44
CA LEU A 596 7.51 2.43 -4.85
C LEU A 596 8.52 3.49 -4.39
N GLU A 597 8.75 4.53 -5.19
CA GLU A 597 9.66 5.64 -4.87
C GLU A 597 9.13 6.49 -3.70
N GLU A 598 7.81 6.69 -3.57
CA GLU A 598 7.19 7.32 -2.40
C GLU A 598 7.51 6.54 -1.10
N THR A 599 7.19 5.23 -1.05
CA THR A 599 7.51 4.38 0.11
C THR A 599 9.02 4.32 0.39
N ALA A 600 9.86 4.28 -0.64
CA ALA A 600 11.32 4.31 -0.47
C ALA A 600 11.82 5.62 0.15
N SER A 601 11.18 6.76 -0.19
CA SER A 601 11.47 8.07 0.41
C SER A 601 11.13 8.12 1.90
N VAL A 602 9.95 7.62 2.30
CA VAL A 602 9.54 7.55 3.71
C VAL A 602 10.50 6.66 4.52
N LEU A 603 10.90 5.51 3.97
CA LEU A 603 11.90 4.64 4.60
C LEU A 603 13.29 5.29 4.69
N LEU A 604 13.72 6.00 3.64
CA LEU A 604 15.02 6.67 3.65
C LEU A 604 15.12 7.74 4.73
N ARG A 605 14.03 8.46 5.02
CA ARG A 605 14.01 9.41 6.15
C ARG A 605 14.29 8.72 7.48
N ALA A 606 13.65 7.58 7.75
CA ALA A 606 13.94 6.80 8.96
C ALA A 606 15.41 6.31 8.98
N CYS A 607 15.98 5.90 7.84
CA CYS A 607 17.41 5.58 7.75
C CYS A 607 18.31 6.77 8.10
N VAL A 608 18.03 7.96 7.57
CA VAL A 608 18.88 9.16 7.77
C VAL A 608 18.85 9.62 9.24
N ASN A 609 17.66 9.65 9.86
CA ASN A 609 17.51 9.95 11.28
C ASN A 609 18.32 8.97 12.16
N LEU A 610 18.35 7.68 11.79
CA LEU A 610 19.14 6.67 12.51
C LEU A 610 20.65 6.86 12.35
N LEU A 611 21.14 7.22 11.15
CA LEU A 611 22.55 7.51 10.93
C LEU A 611 23.01 8.76 11.68
N GLN A 612 22.16 9.79 11.75
CA GLN A 612 22.35 11.00 12.56
C GLN A 612 22.43 10.64 14.07
N ALA A 613 21.41 9.97 14.60
CA ALA A 613 21.38 9.48 15.98
C ALA A 613 22.59 8.61 16.36
N SER A 614 22.99 7.67 15.50
CA SER A 614 24.18 6.85 15.72
C SER A 614 25.47 7.67 15.72
N THR A 615 25.56 8.75 14.94
CA THR A 615 26.72 9.65 14.89
C THR A 615 26.82 10.52 16.15
N ALA A 616 25.71 11.16 16.56
CA ALA A 616 25.62 11.96 17.77
C ALA A 616 25.93 11.11 19.02
N SER A 617 25.26 9.96 19.15
CA SER A 617 25.44 9.05 20.28
C SER A 617 26.84 8.43 20.32
N ALA A 618 27.46 8.09 19.19
CA ALA A 618 28.82 7.52 19.18
C ALA A 618 29.88 8.55 19.63
N THR A 619 29.63 9.84 19.36
CA THR A 619 30.47 10.94 19.85
C THR A 619 30.39 11.03 21.36
N LYS A 620 29.17 11.08 21.92
CA LYS A 620 28.91 11.07 23.37
C LYS A 620 29.46 9.82 24.08
N SER A 621 29.36 8.64 23.45
CA SER A 621 29.90 7.39 24.03
C SER A 621 31.42 7.39 24.16
N LYS A 622 32.17 8.05 23.26
CA LYS A 622 33.64 8.14 23.35
C LYS A 622 34.14 8.88 24.59
N GLU A 623 33.32 9.75 25.17
CA GLU A 623 33.64 10.55 26.35
C GLU A 623 33.41 9.79 27.68
N LEU A 624 32.84 8.58 27.62
CA LEU A 624 32.56 7.77 28.82
C LEU A 624 33.85 7.19 29.44
N PRO A 625 34.01 7.26 30.78
CA PRO A 625 35.22 6.79 31.46
C PRO A 625 35.30 5.26 31.66
N SER A 626 34.17 4.55 31.57
CA SER A 626 34.11 3.09 31.66
C SER A 626 34.41 2.47 30.30
N SER A 627 35.48 1.68 30.16
CA SER A 627 35.77 1.03 28.87
C SER A 627 34.66 0.06 28.48
N GLU A 628 34.26 -0.85 29.35
CA GLU A 628 33.28 -1.90 29.04
C GLU A 628 31.92 -1.31 28.60
N THR A 629 31.44 -0.28 29.30
CA THR A 629 30.19 0.41 28.93
C THR A 629 30.33 1.19 27.63
N ARG A 630 31.46 1.88 27.42
CA ARG A 630 31.78 2.62 26.19
C ARG A 630 31.85 1.69 24.98
N ASP A 631 32.57 0.58 25.11
CA ASP A 631 32.82 -0.38 24.04
C ASP A 631 31.49 -1.07 23.64
N LEU A 632 30.64 -1.45 24.61
CA LEU A 632 29.29 -1.97 24.36
C LEU A 632 28.38 -1.00 23.60
N LEU A 633 28.36 0.28 23.97
CA LEU A 633 27.53 1.29 23.29
C LEU A 633 28.06 1.55 21.87
N LEU A 634 29.39 1.66 21.70
CA LEU A 634 29.99 1.84 20.38
C LEU A 634 29.72 0.67 19.43
N ASP A 635 29.71 -0.58 19.93
CA ASP A 635 29.33 -1.74 19.12
C ASP A 635 27.83 -1.70 18.71
N LYS A 636 26.92 -1.23 19.57
CA LYS A 636 25.51 -1.02 19.18
C LYS A 636 25.34 0.04 18.10
N ASN A 637 25.98 1.20 18.23
CA ASN A 637 25.97 2.24 17.20
C ASN A 637 26.53 1.73 15.87
N LYS A 638 27.59 0.91 15.91
CA LYS A 638 28.16 0.26 14.74
C LYS A 638 27.19 -0.73 14.10
N ILE A 639 26.52 -1.58 14.87
CA ILE A 639 25.50 -2.52 14.37
C ILE A 639 24.37 -1.73 13.71
N ALA A 640 23.78 -0.74 14.40
CA ALA A 640 22.72 0.10 13.87
C ALA A 640 23.12 0.79 12.55
N THR A 641 24.33 1.38 12.50
CA THR A 641 24.89 2.02 11.30
C THR A 641 25.03 1.02 10.15
N GLN A 642 25.64 -0.15 10.39
CA GLN A 642 25.84 -1.18 9.36
C GLN A 642 24.51 -1.73 8.83
N THR A 643 23.57 -2.05 9.72
CA THR A 643 22.22 -2.52 9.38
C THR A 643 21.46 -1.48 8.56
N THR A 644 21.58 -0.19 8.90
CA THR A 644 20.93 0.91 8.17
C THR A 644 21.51 1.07 6.76
N PHE A 645 22.84 0.98 6.58
CA PHE A 645 23.43 1.01 5.23
C PHE A 645 23.02 -0.20 4.37
N VAL A 646 22.86 -1.40 4.96
CA VAL A 646 22.30 -2.56 4.23
C VAL A 646 20.86 -2.29 3.82
N ALA A 647 20.04 -1.68 4.69
CA ALA A 647 18.67 -1.30 4.35
C ALA A 647 18.61 -0.28 3.21
N ILE A 648 19.46 0.76 3.21
CA ILE A 648 19.59 1.72 2.10
C ILE A 648 20.02 1.02 0.79
N GLY A 649 20.96 0.08 0.85
CA GLY A 649 21.38 -0.69 -0.32
C GLY A 649 20.23 -1.46 -0.98
N LYS A 650 19.31 -2.00 -0.17
CA LYS A 650 18.10 -2.70 -0.63
C LYS A 650 17.02 -1.76 -1.18
N LEU A 651 16.87 -0.56 -0.60
CA LEU A 651 16.04 0.50 -1.18
C LEU A 651 16.55 0.87 -2.58
N ASN A 652 17.86 1.10 -2.71
CA ASN A 652 18.51 1.43 -3.97
C ASN A 652 18.32 0.32 -5.01
N ALA A 653 18.48 -0.95 -4.64
CA ALA A 653 18.23 -2.08 -5.53
C ALA A 653 16.76 -2.15 -5.99
N ALA A 654 15.81 -1.98 -5.07
CA ALA A 654 14.38 -2.00 -5.38
C ALA A 654 13.94 -0.85 -6.31
N VAL A 655 14.51 0.35 -6.16
CA VAL A 655 14.25 1.49 -7.07
C VAL A 655 14.94 1.27 -8.42
N LEU A 656 16.18 0.79 -8.44
CA LEU A 656 16.94 0.55 -9.66
C LEU A 656 16.27 -0.49 -10.60
N ASP A 657 15.61 -1.49 -10.02
CA ASP A 657 14.82 -2.51 -10.73
C ASP A 657 13.64 -1.92 -11.53
N GLN A 658 13.16 -0.73 -11.15
CA GLN A 658 12.09 0.01 -11.84
C GLN A 658 12.61 1.05 -12.85
N LYS A 659 13.91 1.07 -13.16
CA LYS A 659 14.52 2.05 -14.07
C LYS A 659 15.09 1.41 -15.34
N VAL A 660 14.86 2.03 -16.49
CA VAL A 660 15.41 1.57 -17.78
C VAL A 660 16.69 2.32 -18.17
N PRO A 661 17.57 1.73 -19.02
CA PRO A 661 18.74 2.44 -19.51
C PRO A 661 18.39 3.72 -20.26
N GLY A 662 19.09 4.81 -19.94
CA GLY A 662 18.86 6.15 -20.49
C GLY A 662 17.84 7.01 -19.72
N GLU A 663 17.21 6.45 -18.68
CA GLU A 663 16.30 7.18 -17.80
C GLU A 663 17.07 8.08 -16.81
N SER A 664 16.63 9.34 -16.67
CA SER A 664 17.20 10.27 -15.69
C SER A 664 17.23 9.69 -14.25
N PRO A 665 18.24 10.02 -13.42
CA PRO A 665 18.34 9.49 -12.05
C PRO A 665 17.13 9.85 -11.18
N THR A 666 16.66 8.91 -10.36
CA THR A 666 15.73 9.21 -9.26
C THR A 666 16.53 9.79 -8.11
N THR A 667 16.23 11.01 -7.67
CA THR A 667 16.94 11.70 -6.58
C THR A 667 16.10 11.79 -5.32
N PHE A 668 16.61 11.22 -4.23
CA PHE A 668 16.06 11.36 -2.89
C PHE A 668 16.90 12.36 -2.09
N SER A 669 16.24 13.31 -1.43
CA SER A 669 16.88 14.32 -0.56
C SER A 669 16.20 14.31 0.81
N VAL A 670 16.98 14.11 1.87
CA VAL A 670 16.53 14.17 3.26
C VAL A 670 17.55 14.99 4.06
N GLY A 671 17.19 16.24 4.38
CA GLY A 671 18.13 17.20 4.95
C GLY A 671 19.35 17.38 4.05
N GLU A 672 20.55 17.14 4.59
CA GLU A 672 21.81 17.18 3.81
C GLU A 672 22.11 15.86 3.06
N PHE A 673 21.41 14.77 3.37
CA PHE A 673 21.63 13.48 2.72
C PHE A 673 20.96 13.46 1.34
N ASN A 674 21.73 13.13 0.31
CA ASN A 674 21.27 13.06 -1.08
C ASN A 674 21.69 11.71 -1.70
N LEU A 675 20.74 11.01 -2.31
CA LEU A 675 20.93 9.73 -3.00
C LEU A 675 20.37 9.83 -4.42
N ALA A 676 21.20 9.55 -5.42
CA ALA A 676 20.77 9.46 -6.82
C ALA A 676 20.87 8.00 -7.29
N VAL A 677 19.78 7.50 -7.88
CA VAL A 677 19.66 6.12 -8.39
C VAL A 677 19.51 6.15 -9.91
N GLU A 678 20.49 5.60 -10.64
CA GLU A 678 20.56 5.66 -12.11
C GLU A 678 20.88 4.28 -12.71
N ASN A 679 20.17 3.91 -13.78
CA ASN A 679 20.50 2.72 -14.56
C ASN A 679 21.41 3.08 -15.75
N SER A 680 22.72 3.01 -15.53
CA SER A 680 23.74 3.31 -16.55
C SER A 680 23.93 2.21 -17.60
N GLY A 681 23.12 1.14 -17.59
CA GLY A 681 23.15 0.08 -18.60
C GLY A 681 24.38 -0.84 -18.59
N LEU A 682 25.31 -0.67 -17.65
CA LEU A 682 26.52 -1.50 -17.54
C LEU A 682 26.22 -2.89 -16.96
N VAL A 683 25.87 -3.83 -17.84
CA VAL A 683 25.85 -5.26 -17.54
C VAL A 683 27.23 -5.69 -17.04
N ARG A 684 27.31 -6.09 -15.76
CA ARG A 684 28.47 -6.85 -15.27
C ARG A 684 28.45 -8.24 -15.92
N VAL A 685 29.21 -8.39 -17.00
CA VAL A 685 29.56 -9.71 -17.53
C VAL A 685 30.50 -10.39 -16.53
N ALA A 686 29.92 -11.18 -15.63
CA ALA A 686 30.66 -12.08 -14.76
C ALA A 686 31.20 -13.24 -15.61
N TRP A 687 32.50 -13.17 -15.95
CA TRP A 687 33.21 -14.31 -16.52
C TRP A 687 33.73 -15.21 -15.38
N GLY A 688 33.28 -16.47 -15.38
CA GLY A 688 33.97 -17.64 -14.77
C GLY A 688 34.17 -17.61 -13.26
#